data_AF-A0A3S5Y5D6-F1
#
_entry.id   AF-A0A3S5Y5D6-F1
#
_cell.length_a   1.000
_cell.length_b   1.000
_cell.length_c   1.000
_cell.angle_alpha   90.00
_cell.angle_beta   90.00
_cell.angle_gamma   90.00
#
_symmetry.space_group_name_H-M   'P 1'
#
loop_
_entity.id
_entity.type
_entity.pdbx_description
1 polymer ?
#
loop_
_entity_poly.entity_id
_entity_poly.type
_entity_poly.pdbx_seq_one_letter_code
_entity_poly.pdbx_strand_id
1 'polypeptide(L)'
;MKGSIRRITELFDGNSKHLLIPVYQRNYDWKLKHCARLFDDLVDIVRQDRETHFFGAIVGHPEDSFTYVVIDGQQRLTTSSLLMLALVHSLEDGTVTSKDANLATKIRDSYLVLKDKHAAVKFKLKPVKNDNDAYSRLLRGDTPIESSTVTANYRYFRERIAAGELDGDQIWEAIFRLQVMALDLEKQDDPQRIFESINSTGLELSEADKIRNVVLMHQPSHEQEDLYENYWNRIEQAVDYRTDWFIRFYLVSKTGKTPRQDAVYEAFRDYQKNAKSSTGEILSEMRDYAEYSHELNTASTGIAAADKRLRRFNMVKHDVTLPLTMPLLGQVKAGTVSAEDFTAVIVILDSYLFRRFVSGVPTHGLNKIFATLYSEIHRLRGEGDRFSDVLAYSLRRRTASGRFPTDDEFKESFATRNLYNIKGENRSYLFECLENNWSNDTHDIAQALESQAISIEHIMPQTLTSAWRQDLGPDAEEIHATWCNRIGNLTVTGYNSSYSNSRFADKKKRDNGFDASPYRLNALLKSSDEWTVAQLEERTQALTAVALKYWPLPSTDFEPYVPPLPTVPMGDDESFTNRTIVAFELGDTRKTVASWKDAFVEVIRLLVDERREEVFAYAAESNDLTMVEDSYEIPSWESQVVPGLTVMTASSTRSKLATLRKLFNHLDVDTDDLVFTLRNTVAAESEETVDEPGPFAELTKFLPSLEELSSTAATAEDTRDLRDEFTKAFARFTVANPQAALPGRNLPDVETDGFIENATADDILAALSMMFQVEGLMPQFHRLIASGTVVRWLAVLVSNGPGFSDRHHDATVGAPSADTPAGAPRVVALTPRWQALVDATVSDAEKALVVSLAESGVDVPTPALGYETDAGDVLDLAWADFRVGVVIEDQPELTHTMSGLGWTMCPPDAGRIVEALKKNGVV
;
A
#
# COMPACT_ATOMS: atom_id res chain seq x y z
N MET A 1 -41.58 -10.48 -2.52
CA MET A 1 -41.30 -11.47 -1.44
C MET A 1 -42.56 -11.74 -0.62
N LYS A 2 -42.82 -13.01 -0.28
CA LYS A 2 -43.91 -13.40 0.63
C LYS A 2 -43.36 -14.03 1.91
N GLY A 3 -43.65 -13.39 3.05
CA GLY A 3 -43.28 -13.90 4.38
C GLY A 3 -44.42 -14.66 5.05
N SER A 4 -44.09 -15.78 5.69
CA SER A 4 -45.03 -16.54 6.52
C SER A 4 -44.30 -17.19 7.70
N ILE A 5 -44.92 -17.16 8.88
CA ILE A 5 -44.42 -17.90 10.05
C ILE A 5 -44.78 -19.37 9.85
N ARG A 6 -43.76 -20.25 9.87
CA ARG A 6 -43.90 -21.70 9.69
C ARG A 6 -43.16 -22.42 10.81
N ARG A 7 -43.56 -23.65 11.13
CA ARG A 7 -42.70 -24.50 11.98
C ARG A 7 -41.46 -24.87 11.20
N ILE A 8 -40.32 -25.02 11.87
CA ILE A 8 -39.09 -25.43 11.18
C ILE A 8 -39.26 -26.79 10.52
N THR A 9 -40.00 -27.70 11.14
CA THR A 9 -40.32 -29.03 10.63
C THR A 9 -41.12 -28.98 9.31
N GLU A 10 -41.96 -27.97 9.10
CA GLU A 10 -42.75 -27.79 7.86
C GLU A 10 -41.88 -27.48 6.64
N LEU A 11 -40.66 -26.97 6.84
CA LEU A 11 -39.69 -26.78 5.76
C LEU A 11 -39.06 -28.11 5.32
N PHE A 12 -38.90 -29.06 6.25
CA PHE A 12 -38.42 -30.41 5.99
C PHE A 12 -39.56 -31.36 5.55
N ASP A 13 -40.83 -31.01 5.81
CA ASP A 13 -41.99 -31.88 5.61
C ASP A 13 -42.37 -32.09 4.13
N GLY A 14 -42.79 -33.31 3.79
CA GLY A 14 -43.21 -33.75 2.45
C GLY A 14 -42.29 -34.81 1.84
N ASN A 15 -42.85 -35.93 1.36
CA ASN A 15 -42.10 -37.11 0.89
C ASN A 15 -41.14 -36.85 -0.30
N SER A 16 -41.28 -35.72 -0.98
CA SER A 16 -40.55 -35.38 -2.21
C SER A 16 -39.90 -33.99 -2.18
N LYS A 17 -39.94 -33.27 -1.04
CA LYS A 17 -39.28 -31.96 -0.92
C LYS A 17 -37.79 -32.10 -0.62
N HIS A 18 -36.96 -31.43 -1.40
CA HIS A 18 -35.51 -31.38 -1.30
C HIS A 18 -35.06 -29.94 -1.01
N LEU A 19 -34.45 -29.72 0.15
CA LEU A 19 -33.80 -28.47 0.53
C LEU A 19 -32.37 -28.47 -0.02
N LEU A 20 -32.16 -27.68 -1.07
CA LEU A 20 -30.85 -27.52 -1.69
C LEU A 20 -30.17 -26.28 -1.13
N ILE A 21 -29.00 -26.44 -0.51
CA ILE A 21 -28.10 -25.33 -0.18
C ILE A 21 -27.14 -25.16 -1.37
N PRO A 22 -27.17 -24.02 -2.09
CA PRO A 22 -26.31 -23.77 -3.24
C PRO A 22 -24.82 -23.76 -2.90
N VAL A 23 -23.97 -24.04 -3.90
CA VAL A 23 -22.51 -24.08 -3.76
C VAL A 23 -21.88 -22.73 -3.36
N TYR A 24 -22.56 -21.62 -3.61
CA TYR A 24 -22.08 -20.28 -3.23
C TYR A 24 -22.24 -19.97 -1.73
N GLN A 25 -23.05 -20.75 -1.02
CA GLN A 25 -23.22 -20.58 0.42
C GLN A 25 -21.97 -21.01 1.19
N ARG A 26 -21.69 -20.35 2.32
CA ARG A 26 -20.55 -20.72 3.18
C ARG A 26 -20.77 -22.08 3.84
N ASN A 27 -19.67 -22.74 4.19
CA ASN A 27 -19.70 -23.96 5.01
C ASN A 27 -20.40 -23.72 6.37
N TYR A 28 -20.75 -24.81 7.04
CA TYR A 28 -21.34 -24.83 8.37
C TYR A 28 -20.34 -24.34 9.44
N ASP A 29 -20.66 -23.23 10.10
CA ASP A 29 -19.75 -22.52 10.99
C ASP A 29 -20.32 -22.22 12.39
N TRP A 30 -21.57 -22.63 12.67
CA TRP A 30 -22.06 -22.61 14.04
C TRP A 30 -21.14 -23.44 14.95
N LYS A 31 -20.63 -22.83 16.01
CA LYS A 31 -19.85 -23.48 17.08
C LYS A 31 -20.74 -24.03 18.18
N LEU A 32 -20.16 -24.84 19.08
CA LEU A 32 -20.81 -25.44 20.24
C LEU A 32 -21.68 -24.48 21.05
N LYS A 33 -21.27 -23.21 21.22
CA LYS A 33 -22.05 -22.18 21.93
C LYS A 33 -23.44 -21.93 21.32
N HIS A 34 -23.57 -22.05 19.99
CA HIS A 34 -24.85 -21.88 19.30
C HIS A 34 -25.73 -23.12 19.46
N CYS A 35 -25.14 -24.32 19.44
CA CYS A 35 -25.85 -25.56 19.74
C CYS A 35 -26.33 -25.61 21.20
N ALA A 36 -25.50 -25.13 22.13
CA ALA A 36 -25.85 -24.99 23.54
C ALA A 36 -27.07 -24.08 23.72
N ARG A 37 -27.01 -22.88 23.13
CA ARG A 37 -28.13 -21.92 23.13
C ARG A 37 -29.42 -22.56 22.59
N LEU A 38 -29.36 -23.23 21.44
CA LEU A 38 -30.53 -23.90 20.87
C LEU A 38 -31.08 -24.97 21.82
N PHE A 39 -30.23 -25.80 22.41
CA PHE A 39 -30.68 -26.84 23.32
C PHE A 39 -31.28 -26.26 24.61
N ASP A 40 -30.66 -25.21 25.15
CA ASP A 40 -31.17 -24.49 26.32
C ASP A 40 -32.56 -23.87 26.03
N ASP A 41 -32.76 -23.34 24.82
CA ASP A 41 -34.07 -22.86 24.36
C ASP A 41 -35.11 -24.01 24.34
N LEU A 42 -34.75 -25.23 23.93
CA LEU A 42 -35.66 -26.39 23.99
C LEU A 42 -36.04 -26.76 25.42
N VAL A 43 -35.05 -26.75 26.32
CA VAL A 43 -35.26 -26.99 27.74
C VAL A 43 -36.22 -25.96 28.32
N ASP A 44 -36.05 -24.68 27.96
CA ASP A 44 -36.95 -23.60 28.36
C ASP A 44 -38.36 -23.75 27.80
N ILE A 45 -38.51 -24.16 26.53
CA ILE A 45 -39.81 -24.42 25.91
C ILE A 45 -40.60 -25.45 26.73
N VAL A 46 -39.94 -26.55 27.13
CA VAL A 46 -40.59 -27.63 27.90
C VAL A 46 -40.85 -27.19 29.34
N ARG A 47 -39.85 -26.62 30.02
CA ARG A 47 -39.96 -26.25 31.45
C ARG A 47 -40.96 -25.13 31.70
N GLN A 48 -41.09 -24.20 30.77
CA GLN A 48 -41.99 -23.04 30.88
C GLN A 48 -43.31 -23.25 30.09
N ASP A 49 -43.49 -24.42 29.47
CA ASP A 49 -44.60 -24.78 28.60
C ASP A 49 -44.94 -23.69 27.56
N ARG A 50 -43.91 -23.20 26.86
CA ARG A 50 -44.10 -22.19 25.81
C ARG A 50 -44.76 -22.84 24.60
N GLU A 51 -45.83 -22.24 24.06
CA GLU A 51 -46.52 -22.77 22.89
C GLU A 51 -45.64 -22.79 21.63
N THR A 52 -44.85 -21.72 21.43
CA THR A 52 -43.94 -21.57 20.29
C THR A 52 -42.66 -20.86 20.69
N HIS A 53 -41.60 -21.05 19.91
CA HIS A 53 -40.34 -20.33 20.07
C HIS A 53 -39.79 -19.87 18.73
N PHE A 54 -39.50 -18.58 18.62
CA PHE A 54 -38.99 -18.00 17.38
C PHE A 54 -37.51 -18.34 17.19
N PHE A 55 -37.19 -19.01 16.09
CA PHE A 55 -35.88 -19.50 15.73
C PHE A 55 -35.27 -18.76 14.53
N GLY A 56 -35.73 -17.55 14.25
CA GLY A 56 -35.16 -16.67 13.22
C GLY A 56 -35.85 -16.76 11.86
N ALA A 57 -35.17 -16.28 10.82
CA ALA A 57 -35.67 -16.28 9.44
C ALA A 57 -34.94 -17.30 8.57
N ILE A 58 -35.64 -17.77 7.54
CA ILE A 58 -35.12 -18.61 6.46
C ILE A 58 -35.60 -18.00 5.15
N VAL A 59 -34.68 -17.75 4.23
CA VAL A 59 -34.99 -17.18 2.92
C VAL A 59 -34.65 -18.21 1.86
N GLY A 60 -35.55 -18.38 0.91
CA GLY A 60 -35.33 -19.27 -0.21
C GLY A 60 -36.34 -19.06 -1.32
N HIS A 61 -36.26 -19.91 -2.33
CA HIS A 61 -37.24 -19.93 -3.40
C HIS A 61 -37.48 -21.35 -3.90
N PRO A 62 -38.71 -21.67 -4.33
CA PRO A 62 -38.98 -22.92 -5.02
C PRO A 62 -38.40 -22.87 -6.43
N GLU A 63 -37.43 -23.72 -6.73
CA GLU A 63 -36.87 -23.88 -8.09
C GLU A 63 -37.81 -24.74 -8.95
N ASP A 64 -38.35 -25.81 -8.37
CA ASP A 64 -39.35 -26.67 -9.00
C ASP A 64 -40.39 -27.19 -7.98
N SER A 65 -41.26 -28.14 -8.36
CA SER A 65 -42.31 -28.68 -7.47
C SER A 65 -41.79 -29.45 -6.25
N PHE A 66 -40.51 -29.80 -6.26
CA PHE A 66 -39.83 -30.68 -5.32
C PHE A 66 -38.57 -30.03 -4.73
N THR A 67 -37.94 -29.08 -5.40
CA THR A 67 -36.69 -28.44 -4.97
C THR A 67 -36.94 -27.05 -4.41
N TYR A 68 -36.48 -26.83 -3.17
CA TYR A 68 -36.46 -25.53 -2.52
C TYR A 68 -35.01 -25.11 -2.28
N VAL A 69 -34.62 -24.01 -2.91
CA VAL A 69 -33.25 -23.49 -2.86
C VAL A 69 -33.14 -22.51 -1.70
N VAL A 70 -32.24 -22.79 -0.77
CA VAL A 70 -32.00 -21.98 0.44
C VAL A 70 -31.01 -20.86 0.11
N ILE A 71 -31.43 -19.61 0.30
CA ILE A 71 -30.61 -18.41 0.09
C ILE A 71 -30.04 -17.91 1.42
N ASP A 72 -30.80 -18.00 2.51
CA ASP A 72 -30.33 -17.71 3.86
C ASP A 72 -31.04 -18.58 4.90
N GLY A 73 -30.40 -18.78 6.06
CA GLY A 73 -30.87 -19.67 7.12
C GLY A 73 -30.28 -21.08 7.06
N GLN A 74 -29.29 -21.31 6.19
CA GLN A 74 -28.62 -22.61 6.04
C GLN A 74 -28.02 -23.18 7.34
N GLN A 75 -27.47 -22.33 8.21
CA GLN A 75 -26.88 -22.75 9.49
C GLN A 75 -27.96 -23.29 10.44
N ARG A 76 -29.14 -22.67 10.45
CA ARG A 76 -30.29 -23.07 11.29
C ARG A 76 -30.89 -24.39 10.80
N LEU A 77 -31.07 -24.52 9.49
CA LEU A 77 -31.55 -25.75 8.86
C LEU A 77 -30.60 -26.91 9.15
N THR A 78 -29.29 -26.71 8.92
CA THR A 78 -28.27 -27.74 9.19
C THR A 78 -28.25 -28.15 10.65
N THR A 79 -28.25 -27.19 11.58
CA THR A 79 -28.25 -27.48 13.03
C THR A 79 -29.51 -28.23 13.47
N SER A 80 -30.68 -27.84 12.96
CA SER A 80 -31.94 -28.51 13.26
C SER A 80 -31.94 -29.94 12.74
N SER A 81 -31.38 -30.15 11.54
CA SER A 81 -31.20 -31.47 10.95
C SER A 81 -30.26 -32.35 11.79
N LEU A 82 -29.15 -31.78 12.29
CA LEU A 82 -28.21 -32.47 13.18
C LEU A 82 -28.84 -32.84 14.52
N LEU A 83 -29.65 -31.94 15.10
CA LEU A 83 -30.38 -32.21 16.34
C LEU A 83 -31.40 -33.35 16.14
N MET A 84 -32.17 -33.33 15.05
CA MET A 84 -33.09 -34.42 14.71
C MET A 84 -32.34 -35.75 14.52
N LEU A 85 -31.18 -35.72 13.85
CA LEU A 85 -30.33 -36.90 13.68
C LEU A 85 -29.77 -37.43 15.01
N ALA A 86 -29.31 -36.54 15.89
CA ALA A 86 -28.84 -36.90 17.22
C ALA A 86 -29.94 -37.55 18.06
N LEU A 87 -31.17 -37.01 18.00
CA LEU A 87 -32.35 -37.61 18.64
C LEU A 87 -32.67 -38.99 18.08
N VAL A 88 -32.70 -39.16 16.75
CA VAL A 88 -32.94 -40.45 16.10
C VAL A 88 -31.94 -41.50 16.57
N HIS A 89 -30.64 -41.19 16.53
CA HIS A 89 -29.63 -42.17 16.97
C HIS A 89 -29.71 -42.44 18.48
N SER A 90 -30.02 -41.44 19.30
CA SER A 90 -30.19 -41.63 20.75
C SER A 90 -31.41 -42.49 21.10
N LEU A 91 -32.47 -42.45 20.29
CA LEU A 91 -33.63 -43.32 20.41
C LEU A 91 -33.30 -44.76 19.95
N GLU A 92 -32.51 -44.91 18.88
CA GLU A 92 -32.16 -46.21 18.31
C GLU A 92 -31.21 -47.04 19.18
N ASP A 93 -30.22 -46.38 19.80
CA ASP A 93 -29.29 -47.06 20.73
C ASP A 93 -29.76 -47.07 22.19
N GLY A 94 -30.94 -46.51 22.47
CA GLY A 94 -31.56 -46.52 23.79
C GLY A 94 -30.96 -45.53 24.79
N THR A 95 -30.13 -44.58 24.34
CA THR A 95 -29.65 -43.45 25.16
C THR A 95 -30.81 -42.63 25.75
N VAL A 96 -31.91 -42.48 25.01
CA VAL A 96 -33.14 -41.82 25.47
C VAL A 96 -34.37 -42.64 25.10
N THR A 97 -35.42 -42.57 25.91
CA THR A 97 -36.68 -43.32 25.69
C THR A 97 -37.79 -42.41 25.16
N SER A 98 -38.70 -42.99 24.37
CA SER A 98 -39.97 -42.38 23.94
C SER A 98 -41.12 -43.35 24.17
N LYS A 99 -42.33 -42.82 24.40
CA LYS A 99 -43.58 -43.60 24.47
C LYS A 99 -43.95 -44.24 23.13
N ASP A 100 -43.50 -43.65 22.01
CA ASP A 100 -43.71 -44.16 20.67
C ASP A 100 -42.45 -44.90 20.18
N ALA A 101 -42.53 -46.23 20.15
CA ALA A 101 -41.44 -47.09 19.68
C ALA A 101 -41.02 -46.83 18.22
N ASN A 102 -41.86 -46.18 17.41
CA ASN A 102 -41.58 -45.86 16.01
C ASN A 102 -41.15 -44.39 15.80
N LEU A 103 -40.95 -43.60 16.86
CA LEU A 103 -40.62 -42.18 16.74
C LEU A 103 -39.35 -41.95 15.90
N ALA A 104 -38.28 -42.72 16.16
CA ALA A 104 -37.03 -42.63 15.41
C ALA A 104 -37.23 -42.84 13.89
N THR A 105 -37.99 -43.89 13.51
CA THR A 105 -38.30 -44.19 12.11
C THR A 105 -39.15 -43.09 11.48
N LYS A 106 -40.15 -42.56 12.20
CA LYS A 106 -40.98 -41.44 11.71
C LYS A 106 -40.12 -40.21 11.45
N ILE A 107 -39.25 -39.82 12.39
CA ILE A 107 -38.41 -38.63 12.23
C ILE A 107 -37.47 -38.80 11.03
N ARG A 108 -36.80 -39.96 10.93
CA ARG A 108 -35.87 -40.26 9.84
C ARG A 108 -36.57 -40.17 8.48
N ASP A 109 -37.66 -40.93 8.29
CA ASP A 109 -38.39 -41.03 7.02
C ASP A 109 -39.07 -39.72 6.61
N SER A 110 -39.58 -38.96 7.58
CA SER A 110 -40.34 -37.74 7.31
C SER A 110 -39.48 -36.49 7.20
N TYR A 111 -38.27 -36.43 7.77
CA TYR A 111 -37.50 -35.18 7.84
C TYR A 111 -36.03 -35.29 7.41
N LEU A 112 -35.42 -36.48 7.38
CA LEU A 112 -33.98 -36.62 7.09
C LEU A 112 -33.69 -37.28 5.72
N VAL A 113 -34.49 -38.25 5.28
CA VAL A 113 -34.28 -39.00 4.03
C VAL A 113 -35.41 -38.84 3.00
N LEU A 114 -35.06 -38.98 1.72
CA LEU A 114 -35.98 -39.08 0.59
C LEU A 114 -36.15 -40.55 0.16
N LYS A 115 -37.41 -40.98 -0.04
CA LYS A 115 -37.71 -42.33 -0.56
C LYS A 115 -37.60 -42.33 -2.09
N ASP A 116 -36.47 -42.76 -2.62
CA ASP A 116 -36.32 -43.01 -4.07
C ASP A 116 -36.48 -44.51 -4.39
N LYS A 117 -37.22 -44.84 -5.46
CA LYS A 117 -37.54 -46.22 -5.86
C LYS A 117 -36.35 -46.96 -6.50
N HIS A 118 -35.27 -46.26 -6.81
CA HIS A 118 -34.07 -46.80 -7.45
C HIS A 118 -32.80 -46.37 -6.71
N ALA A 119 -32.50 -47.07 -5.61
CA ALA A 119 -31.18 -47.30 -5.03
C ALA A 119 -30.17 -46.12 -5.00
N ALA A 120 -30.47 -45.09 -4.21
CA ALA A 120 -29.50 -44.35 -3.38
C ALA A 120 -30.30 -43.60 -2.30
N VAL A 121 -29.90 -43.66 -1.03
CA VAL A 121 -30.51 -42.84 0.02
C VAL A 121 -30.19 -41.38 -0.32
N LYS A 122 -31.19 -40.62 -0.77
CA LYS A 122 -31.09 -39.18 -1.02
C LYS A 122 -31.46 -38.42 0.26
N PHE A 123 -30.76 -37.32 0.51
CA PHE A 123 -30.92 -36.52 1.73
C PHE A 123 -31.98 -35.44 1.53
N LYS A 124 -32.75 -35.12 2.56
CA LYS A 124 -33.73 -34.02 2.48
C LYS A 124 -33.07 -32.65 2.51
N LEU A 125 -32.01 -32.50 3.30
CA LEU A 125 -31.12 -31.34 3.27
C LEU A 125 -29.83 -31.79 2.60
N LYS A 126 -29.44 -31.11 1.52
CA LYS A 126 -28.12 -31.26 0.90
C LYS A 126 -27.26 -30.06 1.33
N PRO A 127 -26.34 -30.25 2.30
CA PRO A 127 -25.39 -29.21 2.69
C PRO A 127 -24.45 -28.84 1.53
N VAL A 128 -23.69 -27.76 1.73
CA VAL A 128 -22.59 -27.39 0.83
C VAL A 128 -21.61 -28.56 0.72
N LYS A 129 -20.96 -28.70 -0.44
CA LYS A 129 -20.15 -29.87 -0.82
C LYS A 129 -19.16 -30.33 0.27
N ASN A 130 -18.46 -29.40 0.92
CA ASN A 130 -17.46 -29.71 1.94
C ASN A 130 -18.06 -30.34 3.21
N ASP A 131 -19.27 -29.92 3.61
CA ASP A 131 -19.97 -30.47 4.77
C ASP A 131 -20.80 -31.71 4.44
N ASN A 132 -21.17 -31.87 3.16
CA ASN A 132 -22.02 -32.95 2.71
C ASN A 132 -21.42 -34.33 2.99
N ASP A 133 -20.08 -34.51 2.88
CA ASP A 133 -19.44 -35.80 3.23
C ASP A 133 -19.59 -36.12 4.72
N ALA A 134 -19.23 -35.17 5.60
CA ALA A 134 -19.36 -35.35 7.06
C ALA A 134 -20.82 -35.63 7.46
N TYR A 135 -21.78 -34.85 6.94
CA TYR A 135 -23.20 -35.04 7.20
C TYR A 135 -23.72 -36.38 6.67
N SER A 136 -23.31 -36.78 5.46
CA SER A 136 -23.71 -38.04 4.83
C SER A 136 -23.24 -39.25 5.64
N ARG A 137 -21.99 -39.23 6.14
CA ARG A 137 -21.44 -40.31 6.96
C ARG A 137 -22.19 -40.45 8.27
N LEU A 138 -22.50 -39.34 8.93
CA LEU A 138 -23.31 -39.34 10.14
C LEU A 138 -24.69 -39.95 9.88
N LEU A 139 -25.38 -39.58 8.79
CA LEU A 139 -26.72 -40.11 8.51
C LEU A 139 -26.73 -41.60 8.14
N ARG A 140 -25.68 -42.09 7.46
CA ARG A 140 -25.53 -43.50 7.06
C ARG A 140 -25.03 -44.40 8.19
N GLY A 141 -24.45 -43.82 9.23
CA GLY A 141 -23.77 -44.57 10.30
C GLY A 141 -22.34 -45.00 9.94
N ASP A 142 -21.71 -44.32 8.98
CA ASP A 142 -20.31 -44.53 8.61
C ASP A 142 -19.36 -43.83 9.60
N THR A 143 -18.04 -44.07 9.47
CA THR A 143 -17.01 -43.43 10.31
C THR A 143 -17.07 -41.89 10.20
N PRO A 144 -17.34 -41.16 11.30
CA PRO A 144 -17.41 -39.70 11.29
C PRO A 144 -16.07 -39.04 10.94
N ILE A 145 -16.13 -37.80 10.43
CA ILE A 145 -14.95 -36.97 10.19
C ILE A 145 -14.69 -36.11 11.42
N GLU A 146 -13.69 -36.48 12.21
CA GLU A 146 -13.40 -35.86 13.52
C GLU A 146 -13.09 -34.36 13.44
N SER A 147 -12.43 -33.92 12.37
CA SER A 147 -12.08 -32.51 12.16
C SER A 147 -13.27 -31.63 11.74
N SER A 148 -14.45 -32.20 11.47
CA SER A 148 -15.60 -31.45 10.97
C SER A 148 -16.43 -30.82 12.09
N THR A 149 -16.78 -29.53 11.93
CA THR A 149 -17.73 -28.82 12.79
C THR A 149 -19.09 -29.52 12.86
N VAL A 150 -19.52 -30.14 11.75
CA VAL A 150 -20.76 -30.92 11.66
C VAL A 150 -20.74 -32.09 12.66
N THR A 151 -19.63 -32.84 12.69
CA THR A 151 -19.42 -33.96 13.62
C THR A 151 -19.37 -33.49 15.07
N ALA A 152 -18.64 -32.40 15.35
CA ALA A 152 -18.53 -31.85 16.70
C ALA A 152 -19.90 -31.44 17.28
N ASN A 153 -20.71 -30.74 16.49
CA ASN A 153 -22.02 -30.28 16.93
C ASN A 153 -23.05 -31.41 17.05
N TYR A 154 -23.00 -32.41 16.15
CA TYR A 154 -23.79 -33.64 16.30
C TYR A 154 -23.51 -34.33 17.63
N ARG A 155 -22.23 -34.49 17.99
CA ARG A 155 -21.83 -35.12 19.25
C ARG A 155 -22.26 -34.32 20.46
N TYR A 156 -22.15 -33.00 20.41
CA TYR A 156 -22.65 -32.15 21.47
C TYR A 156 -24.13 -32.40 21.77
N PHE A 157 -24.98 -32.53 20.75
CA PHE A 157 -26.38 -32.87 20.96
C PHE A 157 -26.56 -34.27 21.54
N ARG A 158 -25.79 -35.27 21.07
CA ARG A 158 -25.79 -36.63 21.66
C ARG A 158 -25.44 -36.60 23.14
N GLU A 159 -24.43 -35.82 23.54
CA GLU A 159 -24.00 -35.66 24.93
C GLU A 159 -25.06 -34.95 25.78
N ARG A 160 -25.64 -33.85 25.30
CA ARG A 160 -26.73 -33.15 26.01
C ARG A 160 -27.98 -34.01 26.16
N ILE A 161 -28.34 -34.81 25.16
CA ILE A 161 -29.46 -35.76 25.24
C ILE A 161 -29.15 -36.85 26.28
N ALA A 162 -27.94 -37.41 26.26
CA ALA A 162 -27.51 -38.43 27.22
C ALA A 162 -27.47 -37.93 28.67
N ALA A 163 -27.28 -36.61 28.88
CA ALA A 163 -27.36 -36.00 30.20
C ALA A 163 -28.78 -36.08 30.82
N GLY A 164 -29.81 -36.39 30.03
CA GLY A 164 -31.14 -36.76 30.52
C GLY A 164 -31.98 -35.58 31.03
N GLU A 165 -31.71 -34.35 30.56
CA GLU A 165 -32.51 -33.17 30.95
C GLU A 165 -33.96 -33.22 30.43
N LEU A 166 -34.18 -33.91 29.31
CA LEU A 166 -35.47 -34.11 28.62
C LEU A 166 -35.54 -35.55 28.08
N ASP A 167 -36.73 -36.14 28.05
CA ASP A 167 -36.97 -37.41 27.36
C ASP A 167 -37.15 -37.23 25.84
N GLY A 168 -37.22 -38.33 25.09
CA GLY A 168 -37.27 -38.29 23.63
C GLY A 168 -38.54 -37.64 23.08
N ASP A 169 -39.67 -37.77 23.81
CA ASP A 169 -40.94 -37.15 23.42
C ASP A 169 -40.88 -35.63 23.65
N GLN A 170 -40.32 -35.20 24.79
CA GLN A 170 -40.13 -33.80 25.14
C GLN A 170 -39.19 -33.07 24.17
N ILE A 171 -38.07 -33.70 23.78
CA ILE A 171 -37.15 -33.13 22.80
C ILE A 171 -37.86 -32.96 21.46
N TRP A 172 -38.58 -33.99 20.99
CA TRP A 172 -39.30 -33.92 19.73
C TRP A 172 -40.40 -32.85 19.74
N GLU A 173 -41.17 -32.78 20.82
CA GLU A 173 -42.21 -31.76 21.01
C GLU A 173 -41.61 -30.34 20.99
N ALA A 174 -40.48 -30.12 21.68
CA ALA A 174 -39.80 -28.84 21.68
C ALA A 174 -39.31 -28.44 20.28
N ILE A 175 -38.72 -29.37 19.52
CA ILE A 175 -38.33 -29.13 18.11
C ILE A 175 -39.54 -28.73 17.26
N PHE A 176 -40.69 -29.38 17.47
CA PHE A 176 -41.92 -29.09 16.72
C PHE A 176 -42.52 -27.70 17.04
N ARG A 177 -42.21 -27.16 18.22
CA ARG A 177 -42.60 -25.81 18.67
C ARG A 177 -41.68 -24.69 18.14
N LEU A 178 -40.55 -25.03 17.50
CA LEU A 178 -39.68 -24.04 16.85
C LEU A 178 -40.35 -23.46 15.58
N GLN A 179 -40.46 -22.14 15.54
CA GLN A 179 -41.02 -21.40 14.40
C GLN A 179 -39.98 -20.52 13.73
N VAL A 180 -40.04 -20.43 12.41
CA VAL A 180 -39.20 -19.54 11.60
C VAL A 180 -40.04 -18.62 10.74
N MET A 181 -39.52 -17.44 10.44
CA MET A 181 -40.05 -16.59 9.37
C MET A 181 -39.54 -17.12 8.03
N ALA A 182 -40.37 -17.82 7.28
CA ALA A 182 -40.06 -18.29 5.93
C ALA A 182 -40.38 -17.20 4.90
N LEU A 183 -39.35 -16.71 4.22
CA LEU A 183 -39.42 -15.67 3.20
C LEU A 183 -39.20 -16.30 1.83
N ASP A 184 -40.28 -16.47 1.08
CA ASP A 184 -40.22 -17.03 -0.28
C ASP A 184 -40.02 -15.88 -1.28
N LEU A 185 -38.92 -15.95 -2.04
CA LEU A 185 -38.65 -14.99 -3.11
C LEU A 185 -39.59 -15.21 -4.30
N GLU A 186 -40.04 -14.10 -4.87
CA GLU A 186 -40.81 -14.06 -6.10
C GLU A 186 -39.89 -13.73 -7.28
N LYS A 187 -40.34 -13.99 -8.53
CA LYS A 187 -39.49 -13.85 -9.73
C LYS A 187 -38.90 -12.45 -9.94
N GLN A 188 -39.54 -11.42 -9.40
CA GLN A 188 -39.10 -10.03 -9.49
C GLN A 188 -38.17 -9.59 -8.35
N ASP A 189 -38.03 -10.42 -7.31
CA ASP A 189 -37.14 -10.14 -6.20
C ASP A 189 -35.69 -10.43 -6.62
N ASP A 190 -34.77 -9.54 -6.26
CA ASP A 190 -33.32 -9.73 -6.48
C ASP A 190 -32.73 -10.51 -5.29
N PRO A 191 -32.33 -11.78 -5.48
CA PRO A 191 -31.79 -12.61 -4.40
C PRO A 191 -30.54 -12.01 -3.77
N GLN A 192 -29.69 -11.33 -4.54
CA GLN A 192 -28.44 -10.76 -4.06
C GLN A 192 -28.71 -9.60 -3.10
N ARG A 193 -29.56 -8.64 -3.50
CA ARG A 193 -29.87 -7.46 -2.66
C ARG A 193 -30.54 -7.86 -1.35
N ILE A 194 -31.37 -8.91 -1.39
CA ILE A 194 -32.03 -9.45 -0.21
C ILE A 194 -31.02 -10.15 0.70
N PHE A 195 -30.11 -10.93 0.12
CA PHE A 195 -29.04 -11.59 0.86
C PHE A 195 -28.11 -10.57 1.56
N GLU A 196 -27.71 -9.51 0.87
CA GLU A 196 -26.90 -8.42 1.43
C GLU A 196 -27.64 -7.70 2.57
N SER A 197 -28.91 -7.37 2.37
CA SER A 197 -29.73 -6.68 3.37
C SER A 197 -29.90 -7.51 4.64
N ILE A 198 -30.09 -8.82 4.53
CA ILE A 198 -30.33 -9.69 5.70
C ILE A 198 -29.04 -9.98 6.46
N ASN A 199 -27.92 -10.19 5.76
CA ASN A 199 -26.64 -10.49 6.40
C ASN A 199 -26.01 -9.30 7.14
N SER A 200 -26.47 -8.07 6.90
CA SER A 200 -26.07 -6.89 7.67
C SER A 200 -26.39 -6.96 9.18
N THR A 201 -27.26 -7.90 9.59
CA THR A 201 -27.71 -8.06 10.99
C THR A 201 -27.28 -9.39 11.64
N GLY A 202 -26.58 -10.26 10.89
CA GLY A 202 -26.23 -11.63 11.26
C GLY A 202 -24.75 -11.84 11.62
N LEU A 203 -24.29 -13.10 11.57
CA LEU A 203 -22.85 -13.42 11.68
C LEU A 203 -22.17 -13.02 10.37
N GLU A 204 -21.29 -12.03 10.44
CA GLU A 204 -20.64 -11.39 9.29
C GLU A 204 -20.09 -12.42 8.29
N LEU A 205 -20.27 -12.13 7.00
CA LEU A 205 -19.67 -12.88 5.90
C LEU A 205 -18.26 -12.34 5.67
N SER A 206 -17.33 -13.23 5.32
CA SER A 206 -16.04 -12.80 4.79
C SER A 206 -16.23 -12.03 3.47
N GLU A 207 -15.25 -11.20 3.10
CA GLU A 207 -15.30 -10.47 1.83
C GLU A 207 -15.27 -11.44 0.65
N ALA A 208 -14.50 -12.51 0.75
CA ALA A 208 -14.46 -13.61 -0.21
C ALA A 208 -15.82 -14.31 -0.33
N ASP A 209 -16.54 -14.55 0.76
CA ASP A 209 -17.91 -15.10 0.69
C ASP A 209 -18.85 -14.14 -0.04
N LYS A 210 -18.77 -12.82 0.22
CA LYS A 210 -19.58 -11.82 -0.50
C LYS A 210 -19.27 -11.86 -1.99
N ILE A 211 -17.98 -11.89 -2.37
CA ILE A 211 -17.56 -11.98 -3.78
C ILE A 211 -18.07 -13.28 -4.42
N ARG A 212 -17.91 -14.44 -3.76
CA ARG A 212 -18.43 -15.74 -4.24
C ARG A 212 -19.91 -15.65 -4.54
N ASN A 213 -20.68 -15.06 -3.62
CA ASN A 213 -22.11 -14.91 -3.80
C ASN A 213 -22.44 -14.07 -5.04
N VAL A 214 -21.78 -12.93 -5.23
CA VAL A 214 -22.05 -12.06 -6.39
C VAL A 214 -21.70 -12.71 -7.72
N VAL A 215 -20.56 -13.38 -7.79
CA VAL A 215 -20.11 -13.98 -9.06
C VAL A 215 -20.93 -15.21 -9.46
N LEU A 216 -21.57 -15.89 -8.50
CA LEU A 216 -22.32 -17.14 -8.74
C LEU A 216 -23.86 -16.95 -8.74
N MET A 217 -24.42 -16.10 -7.87
CA MET A 217 -25.87 -16.09 -7.57
C MET A 217 -26.77 -15.72 -8.76
N HIS A 218 -26.24 -14.99 -9.75
CA HIS A 218 -26.96 -14.63 -10.97
C HIS A 218 -26.90 -15.68 -12.08
N GLN A 219 -26.11 -16.75 -11.90
CA GLN A 219 -25.92 -17.77 -12.92
C GLN A 219 -26.94 -18.91 -12.78
N PRO A 220 -27.30 -19.61 -13.86
CA PRO A 220 -28.08 -20.85 -13.78
C PRO A 220 -27.40 -21.91 -12.90
N SER A 221 -28.18 -22.80 -12.26
CA SER A 221 -27.68 -23.80 -11.30
C SER A 221 -26.53 -24.68 -11.84
N HIS A 222 -26.54 -25.03 -13.13
CA HIS A 222 -25.45 -25.79 -13.76
C HIS A 222 -24.17 -24.95 -13.92
N GLU A 223 -24.30 -23.69 -14.33
CA GLU A 223 -23.16 -22.77 -14.44
C GLU A 223 -22.59 -22.41 -13.06
N GLN A 224 -23.43 -22.33 -12.02
CA GLN A 224 -22.97 -22.16 -10.65
C GLN A 224 -22.03 -23.29 -10.21
N GLU A 225 -22.43 -24.54 -10.46
CA GLU A 225 -21.60 -25.72 -10.15
C GLU A 225 -20.30 -25.68 -10.98
N ASP A 226 -20.38 -25.39 -12.27
CA ASP A 226 -19.20 -25.32 -13.14
C ASP A 226 -18.21 -24.21 -12.72
N LEU A 227 -18.71 -23.01 -12.41
CA LEU A 227 -17.88 -21.89 -11.97
C LEU A 227 -17.26 -22.15 -10.60
N TYR A 228 -18.02 -22.79 -9.71
CA TYR A 228 -17.53 -23.17 -8.39
C TYR A 228 -16.42 -24.22 -8.49
N GLU A 229 -16.65 -25.32 -9.22
CA GLU A 229 -15.71 -26.44 -9.28
C GLU A 229 -14.43 -26.11 -10.04
N ASN A 230 -14.56 -25.43 -11.18
CA ASN A 230 -13.42 -25.20 -12.08
C ASN A 230 -12.60 -23.97 -11.72
N TYR A 231 -13.17 -23.02 -10.97
CA TYR A 231 -12.50 -21.78 -10.61
C TYR A 231 -12.49 -21.52 -9.11
N TRP A 232 -13.66 -21.30 -8.48
CA TRP A 232 -13.69 -20.82 -7.10
C TRP A 232 -13.04 -21.79 -6.09
N ASN A 233 -13.43 -23.06 -6.13
CA ASN A 233 -12.88 -24.09 -5.25
C ASN A 233 -11.38 -24.29 -5.49
N ARG A 234 -10.91 -24.15 -6.73
CA ARG A 234 -9.48 -24.20 -7.06
C ARG A 234 -8.71 -23.00 -6.48
N ILE A 235 -9.29 -21.81 -6.56
CA ILE A 235 -8.73 -20.61 -5.91
C ILE A 235 -8.60 -20.86 -4.40
N GLU A 236 -9.68 -21.28 -3.73
CA GLU A 236 -9.68 -21.56 -2.29
C GLU A 236 -8.61 -22.58 -1.90
N GLN A 237 -8.47 -23.67 -2.66
CA GLN A 237 -7.47 -24.71 -2.40
C GLN A 237 -6.04 -24.21 -2.60
N ALA A 238 -5.77 -23.45 -3.68
CA ALA A 238 -4.43 -22.95 -3.98
C ALA A 238 -3.90 -22.02 -2.87
N VAL A 239 -4.78 -21.25 -2.23
CA VAL A 239 -4.41 -20.24 -1.23
C VAL A 239 -4.62 -20.71 0.21
N ASP A 240 -4.78 -22.02 0.43
CA ASP A 240 -5.05 -22.63 1.73
C ASP A 240 -6.24 -21.97 2.46
N TYR A 241 -7.31 -21.67 1.72
CA TYR A 241 -8.53 -20.99 2.18
C TYR A 241 -8.31 -19.57 2.74
N ARG A 242 -7.15 -18.94 2.50
CA ARG A 242 -6.91 -17.51 2.77
C ARG A 242 -7.37 -16.63 1.60
N THR A 243 -8.62 -16.81 1.19
CA THR A 243 -9.17 -16.22 -0.04
C THR A 243 -9.25 -14.70 0.03
N ASP A 244 -9.64 -14.11 1.17
CA ASP A 244 -9.68 -12.65 1.34
C ASP A 244 -8.30 -12.00 1.12
N TRP A 245 -7.27 -12.61 1.70
CA TRP A 245 -5.87 -12.19 1.55
C TRP A 245 -5.43 -12.24 0.09
N PHE A 246 -5.77 -13.32 -0.62
CA PHE A 246 -5.41 -13.47 -2.03
C PHE A 246 -6.12 -12.45 -2.91
N ILE A 247 -7.45 -12.31 -2.78
CA ILE A 247 -8.25 -11.39 -3.60
C ILE A 247 -7.73 -9.96 -3.43
N ARG A 248 -7.34 -9.57 -2.21
CA ARG A 248 -6.72 -8.26 -1.96
C ARG A 248 -5.49 -8.04 -2.84
N PHE A 249 -4.53 -8.97 -2.89
CA PHE A 249 -3.34 -8.82 -3.73
C PHE A 249 -3.62 -8.97 -5.23
N TYR A 250 -4.61 -9.79 -5.61
CA TYR A 250 -5.10 -9.85 -6.98
C TYR A 250 -5.62 -8.48 -7.42
N LEU A 251 -6.48 -7.83 -6.63
CA LEU A 251 -7.00 -6.50 -6.92
C LEU A 251 -5.88 -5.45 -6.99
N VAL A 252 -4.88 -5.52 -6.11
CA VAL A 252 -3.70 -4.64 -6.17
C VAL A 252 -3.01 -4.78 -7.52
N SER A 253 -2.80 -6.01 -7.99
CA SER A 253 -2.15 -6.25 -9.29
C SER A 253 -2.95 -5.75 -10.49
N LYS A 254 -4.27 -5.62 -10.35
CA LYS A 254 -5.19 -5.19 -11.43
C LYS A 254 -5.48 -3.70 -11.42
N THR A 255 -5.48 -3.08 -10.25
CA THR A 255 -5.94 -1.70 -10.06
C THR A 255 -4.84 -0.76 -9.61
N GLY A 256 -3.69 -1.27 -9.18
CA GLY A 256 -2.62 -0.48 -8.59
C GLY A 256 -2.95 0.08 -7.20
N LYS A 257 -4.03 -0.40 -6.57
CA LYS A 257 -4.57 0.13 -5.31
C LYS A 257 -4.69 -0.96 -4.27
N THR A 258 -4.42 -0.60 -3.02
CA THR A 258 -4.53 -1.52 -1.89
C THR A 258 -5.86 -1.29 -1.19
N PRO A 259 -6.89 -2.13 -1.41
CA PRO A 259 -8.14 -1.98 -0.69
C PRO A 259 -7.93 -2.25 0.81
N ARG A 260 -8.74 -1.60 1.65
CA ARG A 260 -8.85 -1.95 3.08
C ARG A 260 -9.40 -3.38 3.21
N GLN A 261 -9.06 -4.05 4.29
CA GLN A 261 -9.40 -5.47 4.47
C GLN A 261 -10.91 -5.73 4.52
N ASP A 262 -11.69 -4.78 5.02
CA ASP A 262 -13.16 -4.78 5.11
C ASP A 262 -13.86 -4.20 3.87
N ALA A 263 -13.10 -3.72 2.87
CA ALA A 263 -13.60 -3.11 1.65
C ALA A 263 -13.21 -3.87 0.38
N VAL A 264 -12.70 -5.11 0.52
CA VAL A 264 -12.25 -5.94 -0.60
C VAL A 264 -13.42 -6.27 -1.54
N TYR A 265 -14.62 -6.50 -0.99
CA TYR A 265 -15.83 -6.74 -1.77
C TYR A 265 -16.20 -5.57 -2.67
N GLU A 266 -16.26 -4.36 -2.10
CA GLU A 266 -16.61 -3.15 -2.86
C GLU A 266 -15.57 -2.85 -3.94
N ALA A 267 -14.27 -2.98 -3.61
CA ALA A 267 -13.20 -2.83 -4.58
C ALA A 267 -13.30 -3.85 -5.73
N PHE A 268 -13.69 -5.10 -5.45
CA PHE A 268 -13.92 -6.11 -6.47
C PHE A 268 -15.12 -5.75 -7.37
N ARG A 269 -16.21 -5.25 -6.78
CA ARG A 269 -17.40 -4.80 -7.52
C ARG A 269 -17.09 -3.67 -8.49
N ASP A 270 -16.32 -2.68 -8.04
CA ASP A 270 -15.90 -1.56 -8.89
C ASP A 270 -14.97 -2.03 -10.00
N TYR A 271 -14.01 -2.91 -9.69
CA TYR A 271 -13.16 -3.55 -10.69
C TYR A 271 -13.99 -4.31 -11.73
N GLN A 272 -14.95 -5.15 -11.31
CA GLN A 272 -15.80 -5.93 -12.21
C GLN A 272 -16.66 -5.03 -13.11
N LYS A 273 -17.21 -3.93 -12.57
CA LYS A 273 -18.04 -2.99 -13.32
C LYS A 273 -17.25 -2.27 -14.42
N ASN A 274 -15.98 -1.98 -14.17
CA ASN A 274 -15.10 -1.28 -15.10
C ASN A 274 -14.34 -2.25 -16.04
N ALA A 275 -14.32 -3.55 -15.72
CA ALA A 275 -13.70 -4.57 -16.54
C ALA A 275 -14.50 -4.81 -17.83
N LYS A 276 -13.80 -5.02 -18.95
CA LYS A 276 -14.38 -5.48 -20.22
C LYS A 276 -14.61 -6.99 -20.26
N SER A 277 -13.99 -7.72 -19.33
CA SER A 277 -14.03 -9.17 -19.22
C SER A 277 -15.30 -9.66 -18.54
N SER A 278 -15.80 -10.81 -18.98
CA SER A 278 -16.88 -11.54 -18.32
C SER A 278 -16.47 -12.07 -16.95
N THR A 279 -17.44 -12.36 -16.08
CA THR A 279 -17.20 -12.98 -14.77
C THR A 279 -16.38 -14.29 -14.87
N GLY A 280 -16.64 -15.10 -15.90
CA GLY A 280 -15.89 -16.34 -16.12
C GLY A 280 -14.42 -16.11 -16.47
N GLU A 281 -14.12 -15.09 -17.28
CA GLU A 281 -12.73 -14.72 -17.62
C GLU A 281 -11.99 -14.16 -16.40
N ILE A 282 -12.65 -13.31 -15.60
CA ILE A 282 -12.10 -12.81 -14.33
C ILE A 282 -11.79 -13.98 -13.39
N LEU A 283 -12.72 -14.93 -13.22
CA LEU A 283 -12.51 -16.10 -12.36
C LEU A 283 -11.41 -17.03 -12.89
N SER A 284 -11.28 -17.18 -14.21
CA SER A 284 -10.18 -17.94 -14.81
C SER A 284 -8.84 -17.30 -14.50
N GLU A 285 -8.73 -15.98 -14.66
CA GLU A 285 -7.50 -15.26 -14.36
C GLU A 285 -7.19 -15.28 -12.86
N MET A 286 -8.19 -15.09 -11.99
CA MET A 286 -8.03 -15.22 -10.54
C MET A 286 -7.54 -16.61 -10.15
N ARG A 287 -8.02 -17.68 -10.78
CA ARG A 287 -7.52 -19.04 -10.56
C ARG A 287 -6.03 -19.13 -10.90
N ASP A 288 -5.63 -18.63 -12.06
CA ASP A 288 -4.23 -18.69 -12.49
C ASP A 288 -3.33 -17.91 -11.51
N TYR A 289 -3.75 -16.72 -11.08
CA TYR A 289 -3.01 -15.93 -10.08
C TYR A 289 -2.97 -16.62 -8.71
N ALA A 290 -4.02 -17.31 -8.30
CA ALA A 290 -4.05 -18.09 -7.06
C ALA A 290 -3.02 -19.22 -7.12
N GLU A 291 -2.98 -19.97 -8.22
CA GLU A 291 -1.99 -21.02 -8.47
C GLU A 291 -0.57 -20.44 -8.53
N TYR A 292 -0.36 -19.29 -9.17
CA TYR A 292 0.94 -18.60 -9.19
C TYR A 292 1.38 -18.17 -7.79
N SER A 293 0.46 -17.62 -6.99
CA SER A 293 0.75 -17.26 -5.60
C SER A 293 1.14 -18.48 -4.77
N HIS A 294 0.50 -19.62 -5.00
CA HIS A 294 0.85 -20.89 -4.36
C HIS A 294 2.28 -21.30 -4.73
N GLU A 295 2.58 -21.40 -6.03
CA GLU A 295 3.91 -21.79 -6.53
C GLU A 295 5.02 -20.86 -6.03
N LEU A 296 4.76 -19.55 -5.97
CA LEU A 296 5.69 -18.57 -5.43
C LEU A 296 5.95 -18.81 -3.93
N ASN A 297 4.89 -19.01 -3.14
CA ASN A 297 4.98 -19.19 -1.68
C ASN A 297 5.59 -20.54 -1.26
N THR A 298 5.38 -21.60 -2.05
CA THR A 298 5.95 -22.93 -1.82
C THR A 298 7.30 -23.13 -2.50
N ALA A 299 7.76 -22.13 -3.28
CA ALA A 299 8.96 -22.22 -4.11
C ALA A 299 8.95 -23.44 -5.03
N SER A 300 7.83 -23.62 -5.73
CA SER A 300 7.56 -24.72 -6.67
C SER A 300 7.20 -24.20 -8.07
N THR A 301 7.85 -23.13 -8.51
CA THR A 301 7.60 -22.50 -9.82
C THR A 301 8.05 -23.37 -10.99
N GLY A 302 8.86 -24.39 -10.72
CA GLY A 302 9.49 -25.24 -11.74
C GLY A 302 10.84 -24.70 -12.23
N ILE A 303 11.29 -23.55 -11.70
CA ILE A 303 12.54 -22.90 -12.06
C ILE A 303 13.52 -23.10 -10.90
N ALA A 304 14.34 -24.15 -10.97
CA ALA A 304 15.17 -24.61 -9.86
C ALA A 304 16.06 -23.51 -9.22
N ALA A 305 16.60 -22.59 -10.03
CA ALA A 305 17.42 -21.48 -9.55
C ALA A 305 16.60 -20.43 -8.78
N ALA A 306 15.42 -20.06 -9.30
CA ALA A 306 14.48 -19.17 -8.61
C ALA A 306 13.93 -19.84 -7.35
N ASP A 307 13.50 -21.10 -7.43
CA ASP A 307 12.97 -21.88 -6.30
C ASP A 307 13.99 -22.00 -5.16
N LYS A 308 15.29 -22.15 -5.46
CA LYS A 308 16.35 -22.13 -4.45
C LYS A 308 16.41 -20.81 -3.69
N ARG A 309 16.19 -19.68 -4.38
CA ARG A 309 16.16 -18.34 -3.77
C ARG A 309 14.84 -18.11 -3.03
N LEU A 310 13.71 -18.47 -3.64
CA LEU A 310 12.36 -18.34 -3.08
C LEU A 310 12.21 -19.08 -1.76
N ARG A 311 12.77 -20.30 -1.60
CA ARG A 311 12.73 -21.04 -0.32
C ARG A 311 13.22 -20.19 0.87
N ARG A 312 14.28 -19.41 0.67
CA ARG A 312 14.83 -18.53 1.70
C ARG A 312 14.04 -17.23 1.79
N PHE A 313 13.73 -16.61 0.65
CA PHE A 313 12.91 -15.40 0.57
C PHE A 313 11.57 -15.55 1.30
N ASN A 314 10.92 -16.71 1.17
CA ASN A 314 9.63 -17.00 1.80
C ASN A 314 9.74 -17.26 3.32
N MET A 315 10.93 -17.32 3.91
CA MET A 315 11.07 -17.34 5.38
C MET A 315 10.65 -16.03 6.02
N VAL A 316 10.84 -14.92 5.30
CA VAL A 316 10.48 -13.56 5.74
C VAL A 316 9.16 -13.08 5.11
N LYS A 317 8.44 -13.98 4.42
CA LYS A 317 7.08 -13.83 3.82
C LYS A 317 6.70 -12.40 3.46
N HIS A 318 7.33 -11.85 2.42
CA HIS A 318 7.03 -10.50 1.93
C HIS A 318 5.89 -10.50 0.92
N ASP A 319 4.68 -10.82 1.37
CA ASP A 319 3.44 -10.86 0.56
C ASP A 319 3.23 -9.60 -0.30
N VAL A 320 3.79 -8.46 0.12
CA VAL A 320 3.79 -7.20 -0.61
C VAL A 320 4.35 -7.30 -2.03
N THR A 321 5.18 -8.30 -2.35
CA THR A 321 5.73 -8.47 -3.70
C THR A 321 4.78 -9.21 -4.65
N LEU A 322 3.73 -9.86 -4.14
CA LEU A 322 2.80 -10.67 -4.94
C LEU A 322 2.17 -9.92 -6.12
N PRO A 323 1.75 -8.65 -5.99
CA PRO A 323 1.19 -7.89 -7.11
C PRO A 323 2.14 -7.77 -8.31
N LEU A 324 3.46 -7.83 -8.07
CA LEU A 324 4.49 -7.86 -9.12
C LEU A 324 4.78 -9.28 -9.58
N THR A 325 4.96 -10.22 -8.65
CA THR A 325 5.49 -11.56 -8.97
C THR A 325 4.44 -12.50 -9.56
N MET A 326 3.17 -12.40 -9.18
CA MET A 326 2.08 -13.21 -9.75
C MET A 326 1.93 -12.99 -11.27
N PRO A 327 1.72 -11.74 -11.76
CA PRO A 327 1.63 -11.51 -13.21
C PRO A 327 2.94 -11.83 -13.93
N LEU A 328 4.09 -11.58 -13.30
CA LEU A 328 5.39 -11.92 -13.87
C LEU A 328 5.57 -13.43 -14.08
N LEU A 329 5.16 -14.27 -13.12
CA LEU A 329 5.19 -15.72 -13.29
C LEU A 329 4.26 -16.18 -14.42
N GLY A 330 3.12 -15.50 -14.60
CA GLY A 330 2.25 -15.67 -15.76
C GLY A 330 2.98 -15.40 -17.09
N GLN A 331 3.77 -14.32 -17.18
CA GLN A 331 4.60 -14.01 -18.36
C GLN A 331 5.67 -15.08 -18.62
N VAL A 332 6.26 -15.63 -17.56
CA VAL A 332 7.24 -16.72 -17.69
C VAL A 332 6.60 -17.98 -18.25
N LYS A 333 5.42 -18.35 -17.74
CA LYS A 333 4.66 -19.50 -18.27
C LYS A 333 4.17 -19.28 -19.69
N ALA A 334 3.88 -18.04 -20.08
CA ALA A 334 3.55 -17.67 -21.45
C ALA A 334 4.78 -17.60 -22.39
N GLY A 335 6.00 -17.65 -21.85
CA GLY A 335 7.25 -17.59 -22.61
C GLY A 335 7.69 -16.19 -23.03
N THR A 336 7.09 -15.12 -22.50
CA THR A 336 7.45 -13.72 -22.80
C THR A 336 8.57 -13.17 -21.89
N VAL A 337 8.86 -13.88 -20.80
CA VAL A 337 10.00 -13.63 -19.89
C VAL A 337 10.74 -14.95 -19.68
N SER A 338 12.07 -14.93 -19.71
CA SER A 338 12.87 -16.16 -19.53
C SER A 338 12.98 -16.56 -18.05
N ALA A 339 13.28 -17.84 -17.80
CA ALA A 339 13.49 -18.36 -16.45
C ALA A 339 14.71 -17.72 -15.75
N GLU A 340 15.76 -17.40 -16.51
CA GLU A 340 16.94 -16.68 -16.02
C GLU A 340 16.57 -15.26 -15.60
N ASP A 341 15.75 -14.59 -16.39
CA ASP A 341 15.31 -13.22 -16.12
C ASP A 341 14.42 -13.14 -14.88
N PHE A 342 13.49 -14.09 -14.75
CA PHE A 342 12.70 -14.26 -13.54
C PHE A 342 13.55 -14.53 -12.30
N THR A 343 14.58 -15.39 -12.42
CA THR A 343 15.53 -15.65 -11.32
C THR A 343 16.26 -14.38 -10.90
N ALA A 344 16.67 -13.54 -11.86
CA ALA A 344 17.31 -12.26 -11.58
C ALA A 344 16.36 -11.29 -10.85
N VAL A 345 15.08 -11.25 -11.23
CA VAL A 345 14.05 -10.48 -10.52
C VAL A 345 13.94 -10.91 -9.06
N ILE A 346 13.82 -12.21 -8.77
CA ILE A 346 13.73 -12.70 -7.38
C ILE A 346 14.97 -12.29 -6.57
N VAL A 347 16.17 -12.33 -7.17
CA VAL A 347 17.40 -11.87 -6.50
C VAL A 347 17.36 -10.37 -6.20
N ILE A 348 16.88 -9.55 -7.13
CA ILE A 348 16.73 -8.11 -6.94
C ILE A 348 15.75 -7.80 -5.81
N LEU A 349 14.58 -8.45 -5.80
CA LEU A 349 13.55 -8.25 -4.78
C LEU A 349 14.05 -8.65 -3.39
N ASP A 350 14.69 -9.81 -3.29
CA ASP A 350 15.28 -10.29 -2.04
C ASP A 350 16.39 -9.36 -1.53
N SER A 351 17.25 -8.87 -2.42
CA SER A 351 18.27 -7.87 -2.08
C SER A 351 17.64 -6.55 -1.62
N TYR A 352 16.66 -6.03 -2.36
CA TYR A 352 15.99 -4.76 -2.06
C TYR A 352 15.35 -4.78 -0.68
N LEU A 353 14.55 -5.80 -0.37
CA LEU A 353 13.84 -5.90 0.89
C LEU A 353 14.80 -6.12 2.07
N PHE A 354 15.78 -7.02 1.92
CA PHE A 354 16.72 -7.30 2.99
C PHE A 354 17.65 -6.12 3.29
N ARG A 355 18.15 -5.44 2.25
CA ARG A 355 18.97 -4.23 2.45
C ARG A 355 18.19 -3.13 3.15
N ARG A 356 16.95 -2.87 2.73
CA ARG A 356 16.08 -1.89 3.40
C ARG A 356 15.88 -2.23 4.88
N PHE A 357 15.64 -3.50 5.18
CA PHE A 357 15.51 -3.97 6.56
C PHE A 357 16.77 -3.71 7.40
N VAL A 358 17.95 -4.09 6.89
CA VAL A 358 19.23 -3.91 7.60
C VAL A 358 19.58 -2.44 7.77
N SER A 359 19.39 -1.64 6.73
CA SER A 359 19.64 -0.18 6.74
C SER A 359 18.57 0.63 7.48
N GLY A 360 17.53 -0.01 8.02
CA GLY A 360 16.49 0.68 8.79
C GLY A 360 15.58 1.57 7.94
N VAL A 361 15.46 1.30 6.64
CA VAL A 361 14.53 2.02 5.77
C VAL A 361 13.09 1.63 6.15
N PRO A 362 12.20 2.61 6.40
CA PRO A 362 10.83 2.34 6.80
C PRO A 362 10.04 1.48 5.79
N THR A 363 9.08 0.68 6.26
CA THR A 363 8.34 -0.27 5.40
C THR A 363 7.01 0.25 4.85
N HIS A 364 6.51 1.40 5.30
CA HIS A 364 5.16 1.89 4.98
C HIS A 364 4.96 2.12 3.46
N GLY A 365 5.91 2.73 2.77
CA GLY A 365 5.86 2.91 1.31
C GLY A 365 5.92 1.63 0.45
N LEU A 366 6.20 0.44 1.02
CA LEU A 366 6.34 -0.80 0.22
C LEU A 366 5.07 -1.18 -0.53
N ASN A 367 3.91 -1.05 0.12
CA ASN A 367 2.63 -1.43 -0.50
C ASN A 367 2.37 -0.60 -1.75
N LYS A 368 2.62 0.72 -1.70
CA LYS A 368 2.46 1.61 -2.85
C LYS A 368 3.47 1.30 -3.95
N ILE A 369 4.73 1.07 -3.59
CA ILE A 369 5.78 0.73 -4.56
C ILE A 369 5.37 -0.51 -5.35
N PHE A 370 5.06 -1.62 -4.68
CA PHE A 370 4.74 -2.87 -5.37
C PHE A 370 3.38 -2.88 -6.05
N ALA A 371 2.45 -2.02 -5.63
CA ALA A 371 1.17 -1.85 -6.30
C ALA A 371 1.32 -1.29 -7.73
N THR A 372 2.29 -0.39 -7.96
CA THR A 372 2.48 0.27 -9.27
C THR A 372 3.70 -0.22 -10.03
N LEU A 373 4.63 -0.92 -9.38
CA LEU A 373 5.90 -1.31 -9.99
C LEU A 373 5.72 -2.21 -11.22
N TYR A 374 4.73 -3.09 -11.24
CA TYR A 374 4.48 -3.95 -12.41
C TYR A 374 4.04 -3.14 -13.63
N SER A 375 3.09 -2.22 -13.47
CA SER A 375 2.62 -1.37 -14.58
C SER A 375 3.69 -0.37 -15.01
N GLU A 376 4.45 0.18 -14.06
CA GLU A 376 5.63 1.01 -14.35
C GLU A 376 6.62 0.28 -15.25
N ILE A 377 7.04 -0.94 -14.86
CA ILE A 377 7.99 -1.74 -15.63
C ILE A 377 7.40 -2.10 -16.99
N HIS A 378 6.14 -2.50 -17.05
CA HIS A 378 5.49 -2.85 -18.32
C HIS A 378 5.48 -1.68 -19.31
N ARG A 379 5.25 -0.45 -18.82
CA ARG A 379 5.23 0.77 -19.64
C ARG A 379 6.63 1.20 -20.10
N LEU A 380 7.63 1.04 -19.24
CA LEU A 380 9.03 1.43 -19.55
C LEU A 380 9.74 0.41 -20.44
N ARG A 381 9.36 -0.87 -20.36
CA ARG A 381 10.00 -1.97 -21.08
C ARG A 381 9.67 -1.93 -22.57
N GLY A 382 10.70 -1.81 -23.41
CA GLY A 382 10.61 -1.96 -24.85
C GLY A 382 10.76 -3.41 -25.33
N GLU A 383 10.69 -3.60 -26.65
CA GLU A 383 10.90 -4.91 -27.27
C GLU A 383 12.36 -5.35 -27.11
N GLY A 384 12.57 -6.53 -26.51
CA GLY A 384 13.91 -7.09 -26.25
C GLY A 384 14.50 -6.72 -24.88
N ASP A 385 13.92 -5.75 -24.17
CA ASP A 385 14.36 -5.40 -22.83
C ASP A 385 14.04 -6.50 -21.81
N ARG A 386 14.99 -6.74 -20.91
CA ARG A 386 14.83 -7.69 -19.80
C ARG A 386 14.03 -7.06 -18.68
N PHE A 387 13.13 -7.84 -18.09
CA PHE A 387 12.33 -7.39 -16.95
C PHE A 387 13.23 -7.02 -15.76
N SER A 388 14.30 -7.78 -15.53
CA SER A 388 15.24 -7.51 -14.43
C SER A 388 15.95 -6.17 -14.55
N ASP A 389 16.25 -5.74 -15.77
CA ASP A 389 17.00 -4.52 -16.05
C ASP A 389 16.12 -3.29 -15.79
N VAL A 390 14.89 -3.31 -16.29
CA VAL A 390 13.90 -2.25 -16.01
C VAL A 390 13.53 -2.19 -14.53
N LEU A 391 13.38 -3.35 -13.86
CA LEU A 391 13.15 -3.42 -12.41
C LEU A 391 14.32 -2.78 -11.64
N ALA A 392 15.56 -3.08 -12.02
CA ALA A 392 16.74 -2.50 -11.40
C ALA A 392 16.76 -0.98 -11.56
N TYR A 393 16.48 -0.47 -12.76
CA TYR A 393 16.35 0.96 -13.03
C TYR A 393 15.26 1.60 -12.15
N SER A 394 14.04 1.05 -12.16
CA SER A 394 12.89 1.57 -11.42
C SER A 394 13.08 1.59 -9.92
N LEU A 395 13.79 0.61 -9.33
CA LEU A 395 14.08 0.62 -7.90
C LEU A 395 15.27 1.52 -7.52
N ARG A 396 16.29 1.64 -8.39
CA ARG A 396 17.48 2.47 -8.10
C ARG A 396 17.23 3.97 -8.16
N ARG A 397 16.27 4.40 -9.00
CA ARG A 397 15.93 5.83 -9.13
C ARG A 397 15.10 6.38 -7.97
N ARG A 398 14.56 5.50 -7.11
CA ARG A 398 13.72 5.90 -5.97
C ARG A 398 14.57 6.53 -4.87
N THR A 399 14.01 7.56 -4.23
CA THR A 399 14.64 8.27 -3.10
C THR A 399 13.87 8.04 -1.80
N ALA A 400 14.28 8.69 -0.71
CA ALA A 400 13.63 8.64 0.60
C ALA A 400 13.19 7.23 1.09
N SER A 401 11.92 7.02 1.46
CA SER A 401 11.42 5.73 1.95
C SER A 401 11.43 4.63 0.88
N GLY A 402 11.38 4.98 -0.40
CA GLY A 402 11.38 4.02 -1.51
C GLY A 402 12.77 3.59 -2.00
N ARG A 403 13.84 4.21 -1.51
CA ARG A 403 15.20 4.02 -2.03
C ARG A 403 15.75 2.60 -1.85
N PHE A 404 16.70 2.26 -2.72
CA PHE A 404 17.52 1.04 -2.64
C PHE A 404 18.83 1.37 -1.91
N PRO A 405 19.10 0.83 -0.70
CA PRO A 405 20.32 1.14 0.04
C PRO A 405 21.60 0.81 -0.73
N THR A 406 22.55 1.76 -0.71
CA THR A 406 23.84 1.62 -1.42
C THR A 406 24.72 0.57 -0.75
N ASP A 407 25.80 0.17 -1.43
CA ASP A 407 26.77 -0.77 -0.85
C ASP A 407 27.42 -0.21 0.42
N ASP A 408 27.75 1.07 0.45
CA ASP A 408 28.37 1.71 1.61
C ASP A 408 27.42 1.75 2.81
N GLU A 409 26.17 2.18 2.58
CA GLU A 409 25.16 2.24 3.63
C GLU A 409 24.83 0.84 4.18
N PHE A 410 24.64 -0.14 3.29
CA PHE A 410 24.37 -1.52 3.69
C PHE A 410 25.55 -2.11 4.46
N LYS A 411 26.78 -1.87 3.99
CA LYS A 411 28.02 -2.33 4.64
C LYS A 411 28.14 -1.77 6.06
N GLU A 412 27.93 -0.47 6.24
CA GLU A 412 27.98 0.18 7.55
C GLU A 412 26.88 -0.35 8.47
N SER A 413 25.64 -0.39 7.98
CA SER A 413 24.49 -0.85 8.76
C SER A 413 24.62 -2.32 9.16
N PHE A 414 25.03 -3.19 8.24
CA PHE A 414 25.23 -4.61 8.51
C PHE A 414 26.32 -4.87 9.55
N ALA A 415 27.41 -4.09 9.50
CA ALA A 415 28.53 -4.21 10.44
C ALA A 415 28.16 -3.72 11.86
N THR A 416 27.32 -2.70 11.99
CA THR A 416 27.09 -1.99 13.26
C THR A 416 25.77 -2.32 13.95
N ARG A 417 24.76 -2.80 13.20
CA ARG A 417 23.42 -3.09 13.73
C ARG A 417 23.42 -4.22 14.75
N ASN A 418 22.53 -4.11 15.74
CA ASN A 418 22.18 -5.21 16.63
C ASN A 418 21.39 -6.28 15.85
N LEU A 419 22.09 -7.27 15.30
CA LEU A 419 21.51 -8.35 14.51
C LEU A 419 21.08 -9.56 15.36
N TYR A 420 21.33 -9.51 16.68
CA TYR A 420 20.81 -10.51 17.61
C TYR A 420 19.35 -10.25 17.98
N ASN A 421 18.96 -8.99 18.25
CA ASN A 421 17.62 -8.60 18.72
C ASN A 421 16.63 -8.26 17.60
N ILE A 422 16.91 -8.64 16.36
CA ILE A 422 15.95 -8.50 15.27
C ILE A 422 14.83 -9.54 15.36
N LYS A 423 13.75 -9.32 14.59
CA LYS A 423 12.63 -10.27 14.47
C LYS A 423 13.13 -11.69 14.13
N GLY A 424 12.54 -12.71 14.75
CA GLY A 424 13.04 -14.08 14.71
C GLY A 424 13.20 -14.63 13.29
N GLU A 425 12.24 -14.35 12.42
CA GLU A 425 12.25 -14.78 11.01
C GLU A 425 13.42 -14.16 10.23
N ASN A 426 13.67 -12.86 10.43
CA ASN A 426 14.81 -12.16 9.81
C ASN A 426 16.15 -12.68 10.33
N ARG A 427 16.20 -13.06 11.61
CA ARG A 427 17.40 -13.67 12.21
C ARG A 427 17.67 -15.05 11.62
N SER A 428 16.66 -15.91 11.55
CA SER A 428 16.79 -17.24 10.92
C SER A 428 17.19 -17.11 9.46
N TYR A 429 16.57 -16.20 8.71
CA TYR A 429 16.90 -15.91 7.32
C TYR A 429 18.35 -15.45 7.14
N LEU A 430 18.83 -14.54 7.99
CA LEU A 430 20.21 -14.04 7.93
C LEU A 430 21.22 -15.19 8.05
N PHE A 431 21.10 -16.03 9.09
CA PHE A 431 22.06 -17.12 9.30
C PHE A 431 21.92 -18.26 8.30
N GLU A 432 20.69 -18.54 7.82
CA GLU A 432 20.42 -19.46 6.71
C GLU A 432 21.14 -19.02 5.43
N CYS A 433 21.03 -17.74 5.07
CA CYS A 433 21.70 -17.18 3.90
C CYS A 433 23.22 -17.17 4.02
N LEU A 434 23.78 -16.80 5.17
CA LEU A 434 25.23 -16.74 5.37
C LEU A 434 25.89 -18.12 5.40
N GLU A 435 25.27 -19.11 6.05
CA GLU A 435 25.82 -20.48 6.11
C GLU A 435 25.78 -21.18 4.74
N ASN A 436 24.65 -21.05 4.04
CA ASN A 436 24.40 -21.83 2.83
C ASN A 436 24.80 -21.12 1.54
N ASN A 437 24.84 -19.78 1.53
CA ASN A 437 25.24 -18.96 0.39
C ASN A 437 24.75 -19.51 -0.97
N TRP A 438 25.66 -19.81 -1.91
CA TRP A 438 25.37 -20.47 -3.19
C TRP A 438 25.63 -21.99 -3.17
N SER A 439 26.11 -22.54 -2.07
CA SER A 439 26.47 -23.96 -1.92
C SER A 439 25.30 -24.90 -2.23
N ASN A 440 25.61 -26.07 -2.79
CA ASN A 440 24.67 -27.19 -2.90
C ASN A 440 24.68 -28.05 -1.64
N ASP A 441 25.77 -28.04 -0.88
CA ASP A 441 25.87 -28.68 0.43
C ASP A 441 25.32 -27.70 1.48
N THR A 442 24.01 -27.79 1.73
CA THR A 442 23.26 -26.89 2.63
C THR A 442 22.93 -27.53 3.96
N HIS A 443 22.88 -26.72 5.02
CA HIS A 443 22.36 -27.07 6.34
C HIS A 443 21.06 -26.30 6.58
N ASP A 444 19.98 -26.95 7.03
CA ASP A 444 18.74 -26.24 7.36
C ASP A 444 18.89 -25.51 8.71
N ILE A 445 19.44 -24.30 8.67
CA ILE A 445 19.70 -23.49 9.87
C ILE A 445 18.40 -22.96 10.42
N ALA A 446 17.48 -22.56 9.54
CA ALA A 446 16.17 -22.06 9.89
C ALA A 446 15.38 -23.04 10.76
N GLN A 447 15.18 -24.27 10.26
CA GLN A 447 14.43 -25.31 10.96
C GLN A 447 15.16 -25.74 12.24
N ALA A 448 16.49 -25.82 12.22
CA ALA A 448 17.27 -26.18 13.39
C ALA A 448 17.18 -25.13 14.50
N LEU A 449 17.08 -23.83 14.17
CA LEU A 449 16.83 -22.76 15.14
C LEU A 449 15.40 -22.81 15.69
N GLU A 450 14.40 -23.06 14.83
CA GLU A 450 12.99 -23.17 15.24
C GLU A 450 12.75 -24.35 16.18
N SER A 451 13.32 -25.52 15.84
CA SER A 451 13.28 -26.73 16.68
C SER A 451 14.19 -26.69 17.91
N GLN A 452 14.95 -25.60 18.09
CA GLN A 452 15.93 -25.42 19.17
C GLN A 452 17.05 -26.47 19.18
N ALA A 453 17.27 -27.18 18.06
CA ALA A 453 18.39 -28.11 17.89
C ALA A 453 19.73 -27.35 17.82
N ILE A 454 19.70 -26.11 17.35
CA ILE A 454 20.81 -25.16 17.44
C ILE A 454 20.31 -23.82 17.99
N SER A 455 21.26 -22.98 18.39
CA SER A 455 21.00 -21.63 18.90
C SER A 455 22.02 -20.64 18.35
N ILE A 456 21.68 -19.35 18.42
CA ILE A 456 22.64 -18.28 18.16
C ILE A 456 23.57 -18.16 19.36
N GLU A 457 24.87 -18.24 19.10
CA GLU A 457 25.95 -18.15 20.07
C GLU A 457 26.60 -16.77 20.02
N HIS A 458 26.86 -16.24 21.21
CA HIS A 458 27.70 -15.08 21.45
C HIS A 458 29.14 -15.55 21.71
N ILE A 459 30.05 -15.34 20.75
CA ILE A 459 31.43 -15.81 20.86
C ILE A 459 32.09 -15.20 22.11
N MET A 460 32.10 -13.86 22.19
CA MET A 460 32.19 -13.09 23.43
C MET A 460 30.81 -13.05 24.10
N PRO A 461 30.68 -13.56 25.34
CA PRO A 461 29.38 -13.79 25.97
C PRO A 461 28.63 -12.50 26.32
N GLN A 462 27.30 -12.60 26.47
CA GLN A 462 26.45 -11.49 26.91
C GLN A 462 26.81 -10.97 28.31
N THR A 463 27.39 -11.81 29.17
CA THR A 463 27.91 -11.41 30.48
C THR A 463 29.41 -11.63 30.53
N LEU A 464 30.17 -10.53 30.62
CA LEU A 464 31.62 -10.59 30.76
C LEU A 464 32.05 -11.23 32.08
N THR A 465 32.90 -12.25 32.01
CA THR A 465 33.62 -12.79 33.16
C THR A 465 34.88 -11.98 33.44
N SER A 466 35.50 -12.16 34.61
CA SER A 466 36.83 -11.59 34.89
C SER A 466 37.87 -12.03 33.86
N ALA A 467 37.71 -13.26 33.37
CA ALA A 467 38.56 -13.89 32.38
C ALA A 467 38.49 -13.13 31.03
N TRP A 468 37.27 -12.86 30.55
CA TRP A 468 37.06 -12.06 29.33
C TRP A 468 37.51 -10.60 29.47
N ARG A 469 37.31 -9.98 30.63
CA ARG A 469 37.83 -8.62 30.88
C ARG A 469 39.35 -8.54 30.76
N GLN A 470 40.05 -9.57 31.21
CA GLN A 470 41.49 -9.64 31.06
C GLN A 470 41.91 -9.80 29.59
N ASP A 471 41.19 -10.62 28.82
CA ASP A 471 41.51 -10.92 27.42
C ASP A 471 41.22 -9.71 26.50
N LEU A 472 40.18 -8.92 26.82
CA LEU A 472 39.80 -7.71 26.08
C LEU A 472 40.59 -6.45 26.50
N GLY A 473 41.21 -6.47 27.67
CA GLY A 473 42.02 -5.35 28.17
C GLY A 473 41.22 -4.26 28.89
N PRO A 474 41.79 -3.05 29.05
CA PRO A 474 41.23 -1.99 29.89
C PRO A 474 39.86 -1.49 29.42
N ASP A 475 39.58 -1.54 28.11
CA ASP A 475 38.35 -1.01 27.49
C ASP A 475 37.27 -2.10 27.31
N ALA A 476 37.36 -3.21 28.05
CA ALA A 476 36.51 -4.39 27.88
C ALA A 476 35.00 -4.08 27.90
N GLU A 477 34.55 -3.18 28.78
CA GLU A 477 33.12 -2.83 28.90
C GLU A 477 32.63 -2.01 27.69
N GLU A 478 33.46 -1.10 27.15
CA GLU A 478 33.13 -0.33 25.94
C GLU A 478 33.11 -1.23 24.70
N ILE A 479 34.11 -2.12 24.58
CA ILE A 479 34.16 -3.14 23.53
C ILE A 479 32.91 -4.02 23.61
N HIS A 480 32.52 -4.46 24.80
CA HIS A 480 31.35 -5.31 24.98
C HIS A 480 30.05 -4.59 24.61
N ALA A 481 29.84 -3.38 25.11
CA ALA A 481 28.68 -2.55 24.77
C ALA A 481 28.55 -2.34 23.25
N THR A 482 29.68 -2.15 22.56
CA THR A 482 29.72 -1.92 21.11
C THR A 482 29.47 -3.21 20.31
N TRP A 483 30.15 -4.30 20.64
CA TRP A 483 30.28 -5.47 19.77
C TRP A 483 29.37 -6.65 20.12
N CYS A 484 28.85 -6.73 21.35
CA CYS A 484 28.16 -7.91 21.86
C CYS A 484 27.11 -8.47 20.89
N ASN A 485 26.30 -7.60 20.28
CA ASN A 485 25.19 -8.01 19.41
C ASN A 485 25.42 -7.76 17.91
N ARG A 486 26.66 -7.43 17.51
CA ARG A 486 27.04 -7.22 16.11
C ARG A 486 27.39 -8.54 15.43
N ILE A 487 27.25 -8.60 14.10
CA ILE A 487 27.41 -9.83 13.32
C ILE A 487 28.76 -10.53 13.54
N GLY A 488 29.84 -9.77 13.73
CA GLY A 488 31.17 -10.31 14.03
C GLY A 488 31.21 -11.17 15.30
N ASN A 489 30.35 -10.92 16.28
CA ASN A 489 30.32 -11.68 17.54
C ASN A 489 29.28 -12.82 17.54
N LEU A 490 28.51 -12.98 16.48
CA LEU A 490 27.41 -13.93 16.42
C LEU A 490 27.74 -15.14 15.54
N THR A 491 27.28 -16.31 15.95
CA THR A 491 27.34 -17.52 15.15
C THR A 491 26.25 -18.53 15.54
N VAL A 492 26.24 -19.72 14.93
CA VAL A 492 25.33 -20.83 15.26
C VAL A 492 26.07 -22.00 15.91
N THR A 493 25.42 -22.64 16.88
CA THR A 493 25.92 -23.88 17.54
C THR A 493 24.80 -24.68 18.19
N GLY A 494 24.96 -26.01 18.26
CA GLY A 494 24.13 -26.89 19.08
C GLY A 494 24.54 -26.99 20.55
N TYR A 495 25.69 -26.42 20.92
CA TYR A 495 26.35 -26.66 22.23
C TYR A 495 26.45 -25.40 23.12
N ASN A 496 25.58 -24.41 22.91
CA ASN A 496 25.59 -23.12 23.62
C ASN A 496 25.53 -23.28 25.15
N SER A 497 24.67 -24.17 25.65
CA SER A 497 24.56 -24.49 27.08
C SER A 497 25.88 -25.01 27.68
N SER A 498 26.68 -25.75 26.91
CA SER A 498 28.02 -26.18 27.30
C SER A 498 28.98 -24.99 27.31
N TYR A 499 29.00 -24.18 26.26
CA TYR A 499 29.94 -23.06 26.12
C TYR A 499 29.82 -22.04 27.23
N SER A 500 28.59 -21.63 27.60
CA SER A 500 28.31 -20.66 28.65
C SER A 500 29.20 -19.39 28.50
N ASN A 501 29.60 -18.77 29.60
CA ASN A 501 30.47 -17.59 29.62
C ASN A 501 31.98 -17.94 29.64
N SER A 502 32.35 -19.13 29.14
CA SER A 502 33.75 -19.58 29.07
C SER A 502 34.59 -18.70 28.14
N ARG A 503 35.92 -18.67 28.32
CA ARG A 503 36.82 -17.95 27.41
C ARG A 503 36.79 -18.57 26.02
N PHE A 504 37.15 -17.78 25.01
CA PHE A 504 37.20 -18.25 23.62
C PHE A 504 38.05 -19.51 23.44
N ALA A 505 39.25 -19.56 24.01
CA ALA A 505 40.15 -20.72 23.92
C ALA A 505 39.51 -22.00 24.48
N ASP A 506 38.71 -21.88 25.54
CA ASP A 506 37.98 -22.99 26.15
C ASP A 506 36.81 -23.45 25.26
N LYS A 507 36.05 -22.49 24.70
CA LYS A 507 34.95 -22.78 23.75
C LYS A 507 35.49 -23.45 22.48
N LYS A 508 36.70 -23.07 22.03
CA LYS A 508 37.34 -23.62 20.83
C LYS A 508 37.75 -25.08 21.00
N LYS A 509 38.47 -25.41 22.09
CA LYS A 509 39.13 -26.72 22.29
C LYS A 509 38.28 -27.77 23.02
N ARG A 510 37.12 -27.40 23.56
CA ARG A 510 36.24 -28.35 24.25
C ARG A 510 35.73 -29.43 23.28
N ASP A 511 35.28 -30.56 23.84
CA ASP A 511 34.49 -31.53 23.10
C ASP A 511 33.29 -30.86 22.42
N ASN A 512 33.16 -31.09 21.11
CA ASN A 512 32.23 -30.40 20.20
C ASN A 512 32.35 -28.86 20.16
N GLY A 513 33.52 -28.32 20.50
CA GLY A 513 33.86 -26.89 20.42
C GLY A 513 33.99 -26.35 18.99
N PHE A 514 34.41 -25.09 18.84
CA PHE A 514 34.52 -24.45 17.52
C PHE A 514 35.43 -25.22 16.55
N ASP A 515 36.49 -25.88 17.02
CA ASP A 515 37.39 -26.70 16.18
C ASP A 515 36.66 -27.84 15.45
N ALA A 516 35.67 -28.44 16.12
CA ALA A 516 34.88 -29.55 15.59
C ALA A 516 33.59 -29.10 14.88
N SER A 517 33.30 -27.79 14.83
CA SER A 517 32.04 -27.28 14.29
C SER A 517 31.82 -27.66 12.81
N PRO A 518 30.63 -28.13 12.40
CA PRO A 518 30.35 -28.44 11.00
C PRO A 518 30.05 -27.20 10.13
N TYR A 519 29.71 -26.06 10.75
CA TYR A 519 29.24 -24.87 10.05
C TYR A 519 30.35 -24.04 9.40
N ARG A 520 30.10 -23.58 8.17
CA ARG A 520 30.99 -22.64 7.44
C ARG A 520 31.08 -21.29 8.15
N LEU A 521 29.99 -20.86 8.79
CA LEU A 521 29.96 -19.69 9.65
C LEU A 521 31.06 -19.72 10.73
N ASN A 522 31.51 -20.90 11.15
CA ASN A 522 32.54 -21.05 12.19
C ASN A 522 33.97 -21.18 11.63
N ALA A 523 34.18 -21.08 10.31
CA ALA A 523 35.49 -21.30 9.69
C ALA A 523 36.61 -20.41 10.27
N LEU A 524 36.34 -19.10 10.42
CA LEU A 524 37.32 -18.16 10.99
C LEU A 524 37.60 -18.45 12.47
N LEU A 525 36.60 -18.92 13.23
CA LEU A 525 36.76 -19.28 14.64
C LEU A 525 37.72 -20.46 14.83
N LYS A 526 37.78 -21.38 13.87
CA LYS A 526 38.72 -22.51 13.88
C LYS A 526 40.16 -22.05 13.70
N SER A 527 40.38 -21.03 12.86
CA SER A 527 41.72 -20.51 12.56
C SER A 527 42.21 -19.45 13.55
N SER A 528 41.33 -18.83 14.35
CA SER A 528 41.72 -17.81 15.34
C SER A 528 42.15 -18.44 16.66
N ASP A 529 43.26 -17.97 17.24
CA ASP A 529 43.74 -18.46 18.55
C ASP A 529 43.25 -17.61 19.74
N GLU A 530 42.88 -16.36 19.46
CA GLU A 530 42.33 -15.39 20.40
C GLU A 530 41.09 -14.71 19.82
N TRP A 531 40.34 -14.01 20.67
CA TRP A 531 39.12 -13.31 20.27
C TRP A 531 39.08 -11.90 20.84
N THR A 532 39.75 -10.98 20.12
CA THR A 532 39.87 -9.57 20.46
C THR A 532 39.12 -8.70 19.44
N VAL A 533 39.22 -7.38 19.57
CA VAL A 533 38.66 -6.42 18.59
C VAL A 533 39.16 -6.69 17.18
N ALA A 534 40.43 -7.07 17.01
CA ALA A 534 40.99 -7.37 15.69
C ALA A 534 40.27 -8.54 14.99
N GLN A 535 39.97 -9.62 15.71
CA GLN A 535 39.22 -10.75 15.14
C GLN A 535 37.74 -10.44 14.93
N LEU A 536 37.13 -9.61 15.80
CA LEU A 536 35.77 -9.11 15.61
C LEU A 536 35.65 -8.28 14.33
N GLU A 537 36.61 -7.39 14.07
CA GLU A 537 36.68 -6.57 12.86
C GLU A 537 36.94 -7.43 11.62
N GLU A 538 37.93 -8.31 11.65
CA GLU A 538 38.26 -9.23 10.56
C GLU A 538 37.04 -10.08 10.16
N ARG A 539 36.37 -10.68 11.15
CA ARG A 539 35.17 -11.48 10.92
C ARG A 539 34.03 -10.65 10.39
N THR A 540 33.82 -9.45 10.93
CA THR A 540 32.79 -8.53 10.44
C THR A 540 33.03 -8.20 8.97
N GLN A 541 34.26 -7.84 8.59
CA GLN A 541 34.62 -7.56 7.20
C GLN A 541 34.37 -8.76 6.29
N ALA A 542 34.78 -9.97 6.70
CA ALA A 542 34.58 -11.19 5.93
C ALA A 542 33.09 -11.51 5.72
N LEU A 543 32.27 -11.41 6.77
CA LEU A 543 30.83 -11.65 6.69
C LEU A 543 30.12 -10.57 5.87
N THR A 544 30.53 -9.30 5.99
CA THR A 544 29.98 -8.22 5.17
C THR A 544 30.33 -8.39 3.70
N ALA A 545 31.52 -8.88 3.35
CA ALA A 545 31.88 -9.20 1.97
C ALA A 545 30.99 -10.32 1.38
N VAL A 546 30.69 -11.35 2.17
CA VAL A 546 29.73 -12.40 1.77
C VAL A 546 28.32 -11.81 1.61
N ALA A 547 27.90 -10.96 2.55
CA ALA A 547 26.59 -10.30 2.52
C ALA A 547 26.42 -9.42 1.26
N LEU A 548 27.40 -8.59 0.92
CA LEU A 548 27.36 -7.73 -0.27
C LEU A 548 27.24 -8.54 -1.57
N LYS A 549 27.87 -9.71 -1.62
CA LYS A 549 27.75 -10.61 -2.77
C LYS A 549 26.40 -11.32 -2.81
N TYR A 550 25.84 -11.71 -1.66
CA TYR A 550 24.56 -12.42 -1.58
C TYR A 550 23.35 -11.50 -1.82
N TRP A 551 23.41 -10.27 -1.32
CA TRP A 551 22.43 -9.20 -1.53
C TRP A 551 23.07 -8.07 -2.33
N PRO A 552 23.28 -8.24 -3.65
CA PRO A 552 23.95 -7.23 -4.47
C PRO A 552 23.06 -6.01 -4.71
N LEU A 553 23.67 -4.84 -4.84
CA LEU A 553 23.02 -3.70 -5.48
C LEU A 553 22.98 -4.00 -6.99
N PRO A 554 21.80 -4.09 -7.62
CA PRO A 554 21.76 -4.39 -9.04
C PRO A 554 22.38 -3.26 -9.86
N SER A 555 23.02 -3.62 -10.97
CA SER A 555 23.50 -2.68 -11.99
C SER A 555 22.75 -2.93 -13.28
N THR A 556 22.43 -1.88 -14.02
CA THR A 556 21.80 -1.97 -15.33
C THR A 556 22.27 -0.80 -16.19
N ASP A 557 22.43 -1.06 -17.48
CA ASP A 557 22.68 -0.06 -18.51
C ASP A 557 21.38 0.32 -19.23
N PHE A 558 20.23 -0.18 -18.76
CA PHE A 558 18.92 0.20 -19.28
C PHE A 558 18.66 1.68 -18.98
N GLU A 559 18.38 2.42 -20.05
CA GLU A 559 17.89 3.79 -19.97
C GLU A 559 16.56 3.87 -20.73
N PRO A 560 15.49 4.38 -20.10
CA PRO A 560 14.26 4.63 -20.83
C PRO A 560 14.48 5.75 -21.84
N TYR A 561 13.73 5.72 -22.94
CA TYR A 561 13.86 6.71 -24.01
C TYR A 561 13.59 8.16 -23.53
N VAL A 562 12.66 8.36 -22.57
CA VAL A 562 12.63 9.56 -21.72
C VAL A 562 12.58 9.12 -20.25
N PRO A 563 13.45 9.68 -19.39
CA PRO A 563 13.41 9.40 -17.96
C PRO A 563 12.07 9.80 -17.34
N PRO A 564 11.35 8.87 -16.68
CA PRO A 564 10.15 9.22 -15.94
C PRO A 564 10.48 10.21 -14.84
N LEU A 565 9.58 11.13 -14.56
CA LEU A 565 9.77 12.12 -13.51
C LEU A 565 9.90 11.47 -12.12
N PRO A 566 10.63 12.10 -11.19
CA PRO A 566 10.72 11.64 -9.81
C PRO A 566 9.35 11.77 -9.13
N THR A 567 8.97 10.71 -8.41
CA THR A 567 7.77 10.66 -7.59
C THR A 567 8.14 10.49 -6.12
N VAL A 568 7.53 11.29 -5.25
CA VAL A 568 7.85 11.32 -3.81
C VAL A 568 6.54 11.39 -3.00
N PRO A 569 6.26 10.41 -2.13
CA PRO A 569 5.16 10.48 -1.15
C PRO A 569 5.25 11.69 -0.22
N MET A 570 4.12 12.27 0.18
CA MET A 570 4.08 13.39 1.12
C MET A 570 4.59 12.99 2.52
N GLY A 571 4.44 11.71 2.91
CA GLY A 571 4.90 11.19 4.20
C GLY A 571 6.42 11.15 4.36
N ASP A 572 7.19 11.30 3.28
CA ASP A 572 8.65 11.32 3.36
C ASP A 572 9.20 12.57 4.08
N ASP A 573 10.33 12.40 4.77
CA ASP A 573 11.07 13.47 5.46
C ASP A 573 11.89 14.37 4.50
N GLU A 574 11.68 14.26 3.18
CA GLU A 574 12.34 15.10 2.19
C GLU A 574 11.78 16.54 2.18
N SER A 575 12.65 17.51 1.90
CA SER A 575 12.22 18.88 1.66
C SER A 575 11.62 19.02 0.27
N PHE A 576 10.37 19.48 0.22
CA PHE A 576 9.68 19.87 -1.01
C PHE A 576 9.91 21.33 -1.39
N THR A 577 10.58 22.10 -0.53
CA THR A 577 10.99 23.48 -0.81
C THR A 577 11.97 23.51 -1.98
N ASN A 578 11.85 24.50 -2.86
CA ASN A 578 12.66 24.66 -4.08
C ASN A 578 12.52 23.53 -5.12
N ARG A 579 11.43 22.76 -5.06
CA ARG A 579 11.11 21.75 -6.09
C ARG A 579 9.89 22.20 -6.87
N THR A 580 9.90 21.96 -8.19
CA THR A 580 8.76 22.25 -9.06
C THR A 580 7.87 21.03 -9.16
N ILE A 581 6.62 21.16 -8.71
CA ILE A 581 5.60 20.12 -8.86
C ILE A 581 5.02 20.11 -10.27
N VAL A 582 4.72 18.92 -10.77
CA VAL A 582 4.11 18.68 -12.08
C VAL A 582 2.73 18.06 -11.92
N ALA A 583 2.60 17.09 -11.02
CA ALA A 583 1.36 16.39 -10.77
C ALA A 583 1.32 15.87 -9.33
N PHE A 584 0.14 15.48 -8.88
CA PHE A 584 0.00 14.65 -7.69
C PHE A 584 -0.96 13.49 -7.95
N GLU A 585 -0.84 12.44 -7.15
CA GLU A 585 -1.71 11.28 -7.13
C GLU A 585 -2.28 11.11 -5.72
N LEU A 586 -3.61 11.02 -5.60
CA LEU A 586 -4.32 10.68 -4.38
C LEU A 586 -5.45 9.70 -4.71
N GLY A 587 -5.39 8.49 -4.16
CA GLY A 587 -6.34 7.42 -4.48
C GLY A 587 -6.35 7.08 -5.98
N ASP A 588 -7.49 7.32 -6.63
CA ASP A 588 -7.76 7.07 -8.05
C ASP A 588 -7.40 8.25 -8.95
N THR A 589 -7.12 9.40 -8.35
CA THR A 589 -7.04 10.66 -9.06
C THR A 589 -5.58 11.07 -9.22
N ARG A 590 -5.09 11.05 -10.46
CA ARG A 590 -3.91 11.80 -10.87
C ARG A 590 -4.36 13.15 -11.41
N LYS A 591 -3.78 14.25 -10.91
CA LYS A 591 -4.04 15.61 -11.40
C LYS A 591 -2.74 16.30 -11.75
N THR A 592 -2.71 16.92 -12.92
CA THR A 592 -1.61 17.76 -13.36
C THR A 592 -1.80 19.17 -12.81
N VAL A 593 -0.77 19.71 -12.16
CA VAL A 593 -0.83 20.99 -11.44
C VAL A 593 0.26 21.93 -11.94
N ALA A 594 -0.04 23.23 -11.97
CA ALA A 594 0.94 24.22 -12.40
C ALA A 594 1.84 24.68 -11.24
N SER A 595 1.36 24.61 -9.99
CA SER A 595 2.09 25.07 -8.81
C SER A 595 1.76 24.27 -7.55
N TRP A 596 2.55 24.48 -6.49
CA TRP A 596 2.24 23.95 -5.14
C TRP A 596 0.97 24.55 -4.55
N LYS A 597 0.62 25.79 -4.94
CA LYS A 597 -0.66 26.42 -4.58
C LYS A 597 -1.83 25.64 -5.17
N ASP A 598 -1.76 25.29 -6.45
CA ASP A 598 -2.82 24.53 -7.12
C ASP A 598 -2.94 23.13 -6.54
N ALA A 599 -1.81 22.46 -6.31
CA ALA A 599 -1.78 21.13 -5.69
C ALA A 599 -2.45 21.14 -4.31
N PHE A 600 -2.13 22.13 -3.48
CA PHE A 600 -2.68 22.26 -2.14
C PHE A 600 -4.20 22.41 -2.15
N VAL A 601 -4.75 23.28 -3.00
CA VAL A 601 -6.19 23.49 -3.12
C VAL A 601 -6.90 22.26 -3.69
N GLU A 602 -6.34 21.64 -4.73
CA GLU A 602 -6.95 20.48 -5.39
C GLU A 602 -6.93 19.21 -4.52
N VAL A 603 -5.89 19.02 -3.70
CA VAL A 603 -5.85 17.91 -2.73
C VAL A 603 -6.96 18.07 -1.68
N ILE A 604 -7.12 19.26 -1.08
CA ILE A 604 -8.18 19.50 -0.09
C ILE A 604 -9.55 19.34 -0.74
N ARG A 605 -9.72 19.79 -2.00
CA ARG A 605 -10.97 19.62 -2.74
C ARG A 605 -11.34 18.15 -2.91
N LEU A 606 -10.38 17.28 -3.26
CA LEU A 606 -10.62 15.84 -3.36
C LEU A 606 -11.02 15.23 -2.01
N LEU A 607 -10.36 15.63 -0.91
CA LEU A 607 -10.74 15.18 0.42
C LEU A 607 -12.16 15.63 0.81
N VAL A 608 -12.57 16.83 0.42
CA VAL A 608 -13.94 17.33 0.64
C VAL A 608 -14.97 16.54 -0.18
N ASP A 609 -14.63 16.13 -1.39
CA ASP A 609 -15.54 15.34 -2.23
C ASP A 609 -15.77 13.94 -1.66
N GLU A 610 -14.77 13.35 -1.01
CA GLU A 610 -14.87 12.03 -0.37
C GLU A 610 -15.41 12.08 1.07
N ARG A 611 -14.96 13.05 1.87
CA ARG A 611 -15.17 13.12 3.33
C ARG A 611 -15.61 14.51 3.80
N ARG A 612 -16.61 15.08 3.13
CA ARG A 612 -17.08 16.45 3.39
C ARG A 612 -17.31 16.77 4.87
N GLU A 613 -18.08 15.95 5.57
CA GLU A 613 -18.45 16.24 6.97
C GLU A 613 -17.23 16.28 7.90
N GLU A 614 -16.29 15.34 7.74
CA GLU A 614 -15.06 15.28 8.53
C GLU A 614 -14.13 16.47 8.25
N VAL A 615 -13.99 16.90 6.98
CA VAL A 615 -13.17 18.08 6.64
C VAL A 615 -13.77 19.37 7.20
N PHE A 616 -15.10 19.53 7.14
CA PHE A 616 -15.76 20.70 7.75
C PHE A 616 -15.69 20.67 9.28
N ALA A 617 -15.74 19.48 9.91
CA ALA A 617 -15.49 19.34 11.34
C ALA A 617 -14.06 19.78 11.71
N TYR A 618 -13.05 19.35 10.94
CA TYR A 618 -11.67 19.81 11.10
C TYR A 618 -11.53 21.34 10.96
N ALA A 619 -12.23 21.94 9.99
CA ALA A 619 -12.23 23.39 9.79
C ALA A 619 -12.92 24.16 10.94
N ALA A 620 -13.82 23.52 11.70
CA ALA A 620 -14.44 24.10 12.87
C ALA A 620 -13.53 24.06 14.12
N GLU A 621 -12.60 23.10 14.18
CA GLU A 621 -11.70 22.86 15.31
C GLU A 621 -10.29 23.44 15.12
N SER A 622 -9.86 23.64 13.87
CA SER A 622 -8.53 24.13 13.52
C SER A 622 -8.56 25.50 12.84
N ASN A 623 -7.48 26.28 12.96
CA ASN A 623 -7.28 27.52 12.20
C ASN A 623 -6.58 27.28 10.85
N ASP A 624 -6.48 26.03 10.41
CA ASP A 624 -5.76 25.66 9.19
C ASP A 624 -6.66 25.79 7.93
N LEU A 625 -7.99 25.70 8.09
CA LEU A 625 -9.01 25.90 7.05
C LEU A 625 -10.05 26.90 7.56
N THR A 626 -10.60 27.73 6.68
CA THR A 626 -11.56 28.78 7.07
C THR A 626 -12.94 28.48 6.49
N MET A 627 -13.95 28.31 7.35
CA MET A 627 -15.35 28.29 6.92
C MET A 627 -15.84 29.71 6.66
N VAL A 628 -16.46 29.93 5.50
CA VAL A 628 -16.90 31.25 5.05
C VAL A 628 -18.37 31.23 4.62
N GLU A 629 -19.04 32.38 4.71
CA GLU A 629 -20.40 32.54 4.18
C GLU A 629 -20.36 32.89 2.68
N ASP A 630 -21.47 32.71 1.96
CA ASP A 630 -21.55 32.97 0.51
C ASP A 630 -21.23 34.43 0.12
N SER A 631 -21.35 35.38 1.06
CA SER A 631 -21.03 36.79 0.86
C SER A 631 -19.57 37.16 1.18
N TYR A 632 -18.73 36.19 1.53
CA TYR A 632 -17.33 36.44 1.86
C TYR A 632 -16.50 36.75 0.60
N GLU A 633 -15.85 37.92 0.58
CA GLU A 633 -14.90 38.28 -0.47
C GLU A 633 -13.54 37.62 -0.18
N ILE A 634 -13.11 36.73 -1.07
CA ILE A 634 -11.88 35.94 -0.89
C ILE A 634 -10.66 36.84 -1.15
N PRO A 635 -9.81 37.10 -0.14
CA PRO A 635 -8.61 37.90 -0.33
C PRO A 635 -7.58 37.19 -1.23
N SER A 636 -6.63 37.95 -1.79
CA SER A 636 -5.62 37.41 -2.72
C SER A 636 -4.67 36.37 -2.09
N TRP A 637 -4.51 36.40 -0.77
CA TRP A 637 -3.71 35.42 -0.01
C TRP A 637 -4.47 34.11 0.31
N GLU A 638 -5.77 34.04 0.02
CA GLU A 638 -6.60 32.85 0.17
C GLU A 638 -7.01 32.27 -1.19
N SER A 639 -7.52 31.04 -1.17
CA SER A 639 -8.18 30.46 -2.34
C SER A 639 -9.39 29.64 -1.91
N GLN A 640 -10.43 29.68 -2.74
CA GLN A 640 -11.63 28.88 -2.51
C GLN A 640 -11.35 27.41 -2.81
N VAL A 641 -11.64 26.53 -1.86
CA VAL A 641 -11.61 25.08 -2.08
C VAL A 641 -12.94 24.65 -2.68
N VAL A 642 -14.03 24.91 -1.97
CA VAL A 642 -15.43 24.70 -2.35
C VAL A 642 -16.29 25.86 -1.79
N PRO A 643 -17.54 26.07 -2.26
CA PRO A 643 -18.45 26.99 -1.60
C PRO A 643 -18.52 26.74 -0.09
N GLY A 644 -18.32 27.78 0.70
CA GLY A 644 -18.29 27.70 2.16
C GLY A 644 -16.94 27.38 2.82
N LEU A 645 -15.88 27.13 2.05
CA LEU A 645 -14.56 26.76 2.58
C LEU A 645 -13.40 27.41 1.79
N THR A 646 -12.55 28.15 2.49
CA THR A 646 -11.31 28.75 1.95
C THR A 646 -10.07 28.25 2.69
N VAL A 647 -8.91 28.45 2.08
CA VAL A 647 -7.61 28.14 2.68
C VAL A 647 -6.56 29.21 2.34
N MET A 648 -5.68 29.51 3.29
CA MET A 648 -4.56 30.43 3.08
C MET A 648 -3.51 29.80 2.14
N THR A 649 -3.34 30.39 0.96
CA THR A 649 -2.41 29.89 -0.07
C THR A 649 -1.12 30.71 -0.21
N ALA A 650 -1.09 31.95 0.29
CA ALA A 650 0.13 32.76 0.39
C ALA A 650 0.98 32.32 1.60
N SER A 651 1.50 31.11 1.52
CA SER A 651 2.31 30.47 2.56
C SER A 651 3.44 29.66 1.95
N SER A 652 4.46 29.31 2.72
CA SER A 652 5.55 28.47 2.20
C SER A 652 5.06 27.06 1.82
N THR A 653 5.74 26.37 0.90
CA THR A 653 5.46 24.95 0.58
C THR A 653 5.49 24.08 1.85
N ARG A 654 6.42 24.37 2.77
CA ARG A 654 6.51 23.68 4.07
C ARG A 654 5.22 23.86 4.89
N SER A 655 4.68 25.08 4.94
CA SER A 655 3.43 25.38 5.66
C SER A 655 2.23 24.66 5.03
N LYS A 656 2.11 24.69 3.70
CA LYS A 656 1.05 23.98 2.97
C LYS A 656 1.05 22.47 3.29
N LEU A 657 2.23 21.84 3.23
CA LEU A 657 2.37 20.41 3.52
C LEU A 657 2.14 20.08 4.99
N ALA A 658 2.54 20.95 5.92
CA ALA A 658 2.24 20.77 7.33
C ALA A 658 0.72 20.77 7.59
N THR A 659 -0.03 21.68 6.94
CA THR A 659 -1.49 21.69 6.99
C THR A 659 -2.10 20.41 6.41
N LEU A 660 -1.63 19.95 5.24
CA LEU A 660 -2.10 18.67 4.68
C LEU A 660 -1.84 17.49 5.61
N ARG A 661 -0.64 17.38 6.21
CA ARG A 661 -0.31 16.29 7.14
C ARG A 661 -1.23 16.28 8.37
N LYS A 662 -1.55 17.43 8.95
CA LYS A 662 -2.52 17.51 10.06
C LYS A 662 -3.92 17.09 9.63
N LEU A 663 -4.37 17.53 8.45
CA LEU A 663 -5.66 17.16 7.90
C LEU A 663 -5.74 15.65 7.63
N PHE A 664 -4.72 15.07 6.98
CA PHE A 664 -4.63 13.63 6.73
C PHE A 664 -4.68 12.83 8.04
N ASN A 665 -3.93 13.26 9.06
CA ASN A 665 -3.98 12.63 10.39
C ASN A 665 -5.37 12.71 11.04
N HIS A 666 -6.09 13.82 10.89
CA HIS A 666 -7.46 13.95 11.41
C HIS A 666 -8.45 13.03 10.68
N LEU A 667 -8.26 12.84 9.38
CA LEU A 667 -9.08 11.98 8.53
C LEU A 667 -8.68 10.50 8.58
N ASP A 668 -7.64 10.13 9.35
CA ASP A 668 -7.07 8.77 9.35
C ASP A 668 -6.68 8.30 7.93
N VAL A 669 -6.06 9.20 7.16
CA VAL A 669 -5.52 8.93 5.82
C VAL A 669 -3.99 8.88 5.92
N ASP A 670 -3.38 7.86 5.32
CA ASP A 670 -1.92 7.72 5.31
C ASP A 670 -1.31 8.84 4.45
N THR A 671 -0.35 9.58 5.00
CA THR A 671 0.36 10.64 4.27
C THR A 671 1.13 10.12 3.05
N ASP A 672 1.44 8.82 3.00
CA ASP A 672 2.06 8.19 1.84
C ASP A 672 1.09 7.99 0.66
N ASP A 673 -0.21 8.11 0.89
CA ASP A 673 -1.21 7.97 -0.18
C ASP A 673 -1.23 9.17 -1.14
N LEU A 674 -0.69 10.32 -0.70
CA LEU A 674 -0.48 11.49 -1.55
C LEU A 674 0.94 11.47 -2.13
N VAL A 675 1.08 11.20 -3.41
CA VAL A 675 2.37 11.14 -4.11
C VAL A 675 2.52 12.34 -5.04
N PHE A 676 3.64 13.05 -4.95
CA PHE A 676 3.95 14.17 -5.82
C PHE A 676 4.90 13.77 -6.95
N THR A 677 4.59 14.16 -8.17
CA THR A 677 5.47 14.06 -9.34
C THR A 677 6.16 15.40 -9.54
N LEU A 678 7.49 15.40 -9.57
CA LEU A 678 8.32 16.60 -9.52
C LEU A 678 9.19 16.70 -10.78
N ARG A 679 9.61 17.90 -11.20
CA ARG A 679 10.56 18.04 -12.31
C ARG A 679 11.93 17.47 -11.91
N ASN A 680 12.70 17.01 -12.90
CA ASN A 680 14.12 16.68 -12.72
C ASN A 680 14.88 17.97 -12.40
N THR A 681 15.22 18.19 -11.14
CA THR A 681 16.11 19.28 -10.74
C THR A 681 17.54 18.90 -11.09
N VAL A 682 18.06 19.39 -12.22
CA VAL A 682 19.51 19.43 -12.43
C VAL A 682 20.05 20.58 -11.58
N ALA A 683 21.11 20.33 -10.83
CA ALA A 683 21.75 21.34 -10.02
C ALA A 683 22.16 22.56 -10.87
N ALA A 684 21.83 23.75 -10.38
CA ALA A 684 22.20 25.06 -10.89
C ALA A 684 21.48 25.54 -12.17
N GLU A 685 20.18 25.82 -12.06
CA GLU A 685 19.61 27.00 -12.73
C GLU A 685 18.85 27.82 -11.70
N SER A 686 19.33 29.03 -11.45
CA SER A 686 18.59 30.08 -10.76
C SER A 686 17.48 30.54 -11.69
N GLU A 687 16.34 29.86 -11.66
CA GLU A 687 15.11 30.48 -12.15
C GLU A 687 14.50 31.30 -11.01
N GLU A 688 14.34 32.59 -11.30
CA GLU A 688 13.60 33.54 -10.50
C GLU A 688 12.26 32.94 -10.08
N THR A 689 11.89 33.17 -8.83
CA THR A 689 10.54 32.96 -8.32
C THR A 689 9.57 33.79 -9.16
N VAL A 690 9.00 33.20 -10.20
CA VAL A 690 7.79 33.69 -10.86
C VAL A 690 6.68 32.73 -10.47
N ASP A 691 6.01 33.03 -9.36
CA ASP A 691 4.78 32.37 -8.91
C ASP A 691 3.56 32.83 -9.75
N GLU A 692 3.78 33.50 -10.88
CA GLU A 692 2.74 33.83 -11.85
C GLU A 692 2.83 32.93 -13.10
N PRO A 693 1.86 32.04 -13.32
CA PRO A 693 1.84 31.18 -14.49
C PRO A 693 1.77 32.02 -15.78
N GLY A 694 2.67 31.76 -16.74
CA GLY A 694 2.62 32.36 -18.08
C GLY A 694 1.26 32.12 -18.78
N PRO A 695 0.95 32.85 -19.87
CA PRO A 695 -0.40 32.88 -20.49
C PRO A 695 -0.95 31.51 -20.91
N PHE A 696 -0.07 30.53 -21.16
CA PHE A 696 -0.40 29.16 -21.55
C PHE A 696 -0.08 28.11 -20.49
N ALA A 697 0.19 28.49 -19.23
CA ALA A 697 0.57 27.56 -18.17
C ALA A 697 -0.44 26.41 -17.97
N GLU A 698 -1.73 26.67 -18.14
CA GLU A 698 -2.77 25.64 -18.08
C GLU A 698 -2.66 24.57 -19.17
N LEU A 699 -1.99 24.86 -20.29
CA LEU A 699 -1.69 23.89 -21.35
C LEU A 699 -0.29 23.30 -21.20
N THR A 700 0.70 24.13 -20.86
CA THR A 700 2.10 23.69 -20.76
C THR A 700 2.38 22.87 -19.50
N LYS A 701 1.50 22.90 -18.48
CA LYS A 701 1.56 21.99 -17.32
C LYS A 701 1.53 20.51 -17.70
N PHE A 702 0.88 20.18 -18.82
CA PHE A 702 0.80 18.80 -19.33
C PHE A 702 2.06 18.34 -20.04
N LEU A 703 2.95 19.26 -20.43
CA LEU A 703 4.14 18.96 -21.23
C LEU A 703 4.96 17.81 -20.64
N PRO A 704 5.28 17.77 -19.33
CA PRO A 704 6.12 16.70 -18.80
C PRO A 704 5.40 15.33 -18.78
N SER A 705 4.09 15.30 -18.52
CA SER A 705 3.29 14.06 -18.61
C SER A 705 3.16 13.56 -20.05
N LEU A 706 3.06 14.48 -21.02
CA LEU A 706 2.96 14.17 -22.44
C LEU A 706 4.31 13.71 -23.02
N GLU A 707 5.42 14.29 -22.57
CA GLU A 707 6.78 13.84 -22.89
C GLU A 707 7.00 12.40 -22.44
N GLU A 708 6.65 12.09 -21.18
CA GLU A 708 6.72 10.73 -20.62
C GLU A 708 5.92 9.73 -21.45
N LEU A 709 4.68 10.07 -21.83
CA LEU A 709 3.83 9.17 -22.63
C LEU A 709 4.29 9.05 -24.09
N SER A 710 4.81 10.12 -24.69
CA SER A 710 5.32 10.10 -26.07
C SER A 710 6.55 9.18 -26.24
N SER A 711 7.21 8.91 -25.13
CA SER A 711 8.49 8.20 -25.08
C SER A 711 8.40 6.73 -24.69
N THR A 712 7.22 6.30 -24.25
CA THR A 712 6.97 4.96 -23.73
C THR A 712 6.08 4.19 -24.71
N ALA A 713 5.97 2.87 -24.53
CA ALA A 713 5.00 2.05 -25.26
C ALA A 713 3.57 2.27 -24.73
N ALA A 714 3.17 3.53 -24.52
CA ALA A 714 1.87 3.91 -23.99
C ALA A 714 0.75 3.40 -24.92
N THR A 715 -0.30 2.87 -24.33
CA THR A 715 -1.51 2.45 -25.02
C THR A 715 -2.54 3.58 -25.07
N ALA A 716 -3.57 3.44 -25.89
CA ALA A 716 -4.68 4.39 -25.93
C ALA A 716 -5.40 4.52 -24.56
N GLU A 717 -5.34 3.47 -23.73
CA GLU A 717 -5.85 3.49 -22.36
C GLU A 717 -5.01 4.37 -21.45
N ASP A 718 -3.68 4.29 -21.54
CA ASP A 718 -2.75 5.08 -20.71
C ASP A 718 -2.88 6.59 -20.96
N THR A 719 -3.31 7.00 -22.16
CA THR A 719 -3.51 8.41 -22.51
C THR A 719 -4.91 8.95 -22.23
N ARG A 720 -5.85 8.11 -21.77
CA ARG A 720 -7.29 8.48 -21.67
C ARG A 720 -7.55 9.59 -20.67
N ASP A 721 -7.09 9.42 -19.43
CA ASP A 721 -7.39 10.37 -18.36
C ASP A 721 -6.72 11.72 -18.64
N LEU A 722 -5.47 11.66 -19.15
CA LEU A 722 -4.74 12.85 -19.57
C LEU A 722 -5.43 13.57 -20.73
N ARG A 723 -6.02 12.84 -21.67
CA ARG A 723 -6.83 13.44 -22.74
C ARG A 723 -8.01 14.20 -22.18
N ASP A 724 -8.76 13.59 -21.27
CA ASP A 724 -9.97 14.19 -20.72
C ASP A 724 -9.63 15.42 -19.88
N GLU A 725 -8.52 15.39 -19.12
CA GLU A 725 -7.98 16.54 -18.38
C GLU A 725 -7.51 17.65 -19.32
N PHE A 726 -6.70 17.32 -20.33
CA PHE A 726 -6.20 18.28 -21.32
C PHE A 726 -7.34 18.90 -22.11
N THR A 727 -8.36 18.13 -22.49
CA THR A 727 -9.54 18.63 -23.21
C THR A 727 -10.29 19.69 -22.39
N LYS A 728 -10.47 19.45 -21.09
CA LYS A 728 -11.10 20.41 -20.18
C LYS A 728 -10.27 21.69 -20.05
N ALA A 729 -8.95 21.56 -19.89
CA ALA A 729 -8.04 22.70 -19.82
C ALA A 729 -8.00 23.50 -21.13
N PHE A 730 -8.05 22.81 -22.27
CA PHE A 730 -8.02 23.41 -23.60
C PHE A 730 -9.31 24.15 -23.97
N ALA A 731 -10.44 23.84 -23.34
CA ALA A 731 -11.74 24.44 -23.68
C ALA A 731 -11.72 25.97 -23.79
N ARG A 732 -10.98 26.66 -22.90
CA ARG A 732 -10.85 28.13 -22.88
C ARG A 732 -9.91 28.70 -23.96
N PHE A 733 -9.12 27.85 -24.61
CA PHE A 733 -8.18 28.21 -25.67
C PHE A 733 -8.66 27.77 -27.07
N THR A 734 -9.89 27.25 -27.17
CA THR A 734 -10.46 26.73 -28.41
C THR A 734 -10.59 27.84 -29.47
N VAL A 735 -10.02 27.60 -30.64
CA VAL A 735 -10.18 28.47 -31.82
C VAL A 735 -11.44 28.06 -32.56
N ALA A 736 -12.45 28.93 -32.59
CA ALA A 736 -13.77 28.63 -33.16
C ALA A 736 -13.73 28.28 -34.66
N ASN A 737 -12.79 28.87 -35.42
CA ASN A 737 -12.59 28.56 -36.84
C ASN A 737 -11.10 28.36 -37.15
N PRO A 738 -10.56 27.15 -36.90
CA PRO A 738 -9.14 26.87 -37.14
C PRO A 738 -8.74 27.03 -38.61
N GLN A 739 -9.68 26.80 -39.55
CA GLN A 739 -9.44 26.95 -40.98
C GLN A 739 -9.22 28.41 -41.41
N ALA A 740 -9.70 29.37 -40.62
CA ALA A 740 -9.42 30.79 -40.85
C ALA A 740 -8.00 31.18 -40.40
N ALA A 741 -7.50 30.55 -39.31
CA ALA A 741 -6.13 30.74 -38.84
C ALA A 741 -5.12 29.97 -39.70
N LEU A 742 -5.48 28.77 -40.18
CA LEU A 742 -4.63 27.87 -40.97
C LEU A 742 -5.28 27.54 -42.34
N PRO A 743 -5.40 28.52 -43.25
CA PRO A 743 -6.13 28.34 -44.50
C PRO A 743 -5.47 27.30 -45.41
N GLY A 744 -6.27 26.30 -45.81
CA GLY A 744 -5.87 25.26 -46.75
C GLY A 744 -4.99 24.15 -46.16
N ARG A 745 -4.73 24.17 -44.85
CA ARG A 745 -4.01 23.10 -44.14
C ARG A 745 -4.99 22.14 -43.48
N ASN A 746 -4.62 20.86 -43.44
CA ASN A 746 -5.28 19.79 -42.69
C ASN A 746 -4.36 19.30 -41.55
N LEU A 747 -4.86 18.41 -40.69
CA LEU A 747 -4.10 17.92 -39.53
C LEU A 747 -2.70 17.37 -39.90
N PRO A 748 -2.51 16.55 -40.95
CA PRO A 748 -1.16 16.09 -41.33
C PRO A 748 -0.19 17.21 -41.74
N ASP A 749 -0.69 18.33 -42.27
CA ASP A 749 0.15 19.45 -42.72
C ASP A 749 0.74 20.23 -41.54
N VAL A 750 0.07 20.18 -40.38
CA VAL A 750 0.47 20.88 -39.14
C VAL A 750 1.26 19.97 -38.18
N GLU A 751 1.48 18.70 -38.55
CA GLU A 751 2.33 17.76 -37.82
C GLU A 751 3.81 17.84 -38.25
N THR A 752 4.11 18.54 -39.35
CA THR A 752 5.45 18.59 -39.96
C THR A 752 6.41 19.51 -39.21
N ASP A 753 7.69 19.12 -39.13
CA ASP A 753 8.71 19.94 -38.46
C ASP A 753 8.78 21.36 -39.06
N GLY A 754 8.67 21.48 -40.38
CA GLY A 754 8.67 22.77 -41.07
C GLY A 754 7.50 23.69 -40.71
N PHE A 755 6.36 23.16 -40.27
CA PHE A 755 5.30 23.98 -39.69
C PHE A 755 5.62 24.35 -38.24
N ILE A 756 5.97 23.36 -37.41
CA ILE A 756 6.18 23.52 -35.97
C ILE A 756 7.28 24.55 -35.68
N GLU A 757 8.40 24.50 -36.41
CA GLU A 757 9.53 25.42 -36.24
C GLU A 757 9.17 26.89 -36.53
N ASN A 758 8.12 27.14 -37.32
CA ASN A 758 7.70 28.48 -37.75
C ASN A 758 6.34 28.90 -37.18
N ALA A 759 5.73 28.07 -36.33
CA ALA A 759 4.38 28.30 -35.82
C ALA A 759 4.36 29.37 -34.71
N THR A 760 3.36 30.26 -34.77
CA THR A 760 3.04 31.16 -33.66
C THR A 760 2.17 30.46 -32.61
N ALA A 761 1.99 31.08 -31.43
CA ALA A 761 1.08 30.53 -30.42
C ALA A 761 -0.35 30.33 -30.95
N ASP A 762 -0.85 31.28 -31.76
CA ASP A 762 -2.18 31.19 -32.39
C ASP A 762 -2.27 30.04 -33.42
N ASP A 763 -1.19 29.78 -34.17
CA ASP A 763 -1.11 28.64 -35.09
C ASP A 763 -1.17 27.32 -34.33
N ILE A 764 -0.53 27.23 -33.17
CA ILE A 764 -0.58 26.04 -32.31
C ILE A 764 -1.96 25.84 -31.68
N LEU A 765 -2.61 26.91 -31.19
CA LEU A 765 -3.99 26.82 -30.69
C LEU A 765 -4.97 26.40 -31.78
N ALA A 766 -4.77 26.87 -33.02
CA ALA A 766 -5.55 26.43 -34.17
C ALA A 766 -5.29 24.95 -34.51
N ALA A 767 -4.03 24.49 -34.49
CA ALA A 767 -3.68 23.08 -34.72
C ALA A 767 -4.29 22.14 -33.66
N LEU A 768 -4.21 22.52 -32.37
CA LEU A 768 -4.87 21.80 -31.28
C LEU A 768 -6.40 21.77 -31.44
N SER A 769 -7.00 22.87 -31.90
CA SER A 769 -8.44 22.93 -32.18
C SER A 769 -8.84 22.03 -33.36
N MET A 770 -8.01 21.92 -34.40
CA MET A 770 -8.22 20.99 -35.52
C MET A 770 -8.16 19.53 -35.06
N MET A 771 -7.20 19.19 -34.19
CA MET A 771 -7.12 17.86 -33.58
C MET A 771 -8.42 17.49 -32.86
N PHE A 772 -8.94 18.38 -32.00
CA PHE A 772 -10.20 18.13 -31.27
C PHE A 772 -11.44 18.08 -32.16
N GLN A 773 -11.47 18.83 -33.28
CA GLN A 773 -12.56 18.75 -34.25
C GLN A 773 -12.67 17.38 -34.92
N VAL A 774 -11.53 16.72 -35.17
CA VAL A 774 -11.53 15.38 -35.79
C VAL A 774 -11.52 14.23 -34.78
N GLU A 775 -11.18 14.48 -33.52
CA GLU A 775 -11.10 13.48 -32.44
C GLU A 775 -12.39 12.66 -32.29
N GLY A 776 -13.57 13.30 -32.46
CA GLY A 776 -14.87 12.63 -32.38
C GLY A 776 -15.21 11.72 -33.58
N LEU A 777 -14.50 11.88 -34.71
CA LEU A 777 -14.68 11.08 -35.92
C LEU A 777 -13.58 10.03 -36.10
N MET A 778 -12.35 10.39 -35.78
CA MET A 778 -11.17 9.52 -35.79
C MET A 778 -10.28 9.92 -34.62
N PRO A 779 -10.05 9.06 -33.61
CA PRO A 779 -9.19 9.38 -32.48
C PRO A 779 -7.76 9.71 -32.93
N GLN A 780 -7.29 10.92 -32.66
CA GLN A 780 -5.96 11.42 -33.02
C GLN A 780 -5.09 11.72 -31.80
N PHE A 781 -5.69 12.01 -30.65
CA PHE A 781 -4.97 12.48 -29.46
C PHE A 781 -3.87 11.52 -29.02
N HIS A 782 -4.21 10.23 -28.86
CA HIS A 782 -3.23 9.20 -28.50
C HIS A 782 -2.11 9.10 -29.54
N ARG A 783 -2.44 9.08 -30.84
CA ARG A 783 -1.48 8.98 -31.94
C ARG A 783 -0.50 10.14 -31.93
N LEU A 784 -1.00 11.36 -31.75
CA LEU A 784 -0.20 12.58 -31.78
C LEU A 784 0.67 12.76 -30.53
N ILE A 785 0.28 12.16 -29.41
CA ILE A 785 1.14 12.03 -28.23
C ILE A 785 2.23 11.00 -28.50
N ALA A 786 1.87 9.80 -28.97
CA ALA A 786 2.83 8.74 -29.27
C ALA A 786 3.85 9.15 -30.34
N SER A 787 3.50 10.06 -31.25
CA SER A 787 4.41 10.64 -32.24
C SER A 787 5.21 11.85 -31.73
N GLY A 788 5.04 12.25 -30.46
CA GLY A 788 5.66 13.43 -29.87
C GLY A 788 5.23 14.77 -30.51
N THR A 789 4.14 14.79 -31.29
CA THR A 789 3.70 16.00 -31.99
C THR A 789 3.06 17.00 -31.04
N VAL A 790 2.21 16.54 -30.11
CA VAL A 790 1.59 17.43 -29.11
C VAL A 790 2.64 18.05 -28.18
N VAL A 791 3.67 17.28 -27.81
CA VAL A 791 4.82 17.76 -27.03
C VAL A 791 5.51 18.91 -27.76
N ARG A 792 5.84 18.71 -29.04
CA ARG A 792 6.48 19.73 -29.88
C ARG A 792 5.61 20.99 -30.03
N TRP A 793 4.29 20.83 -30.17
CA TRP A 793 3.36 21.97 -30.20
C TRP A 793 3.37 22.76 -28.89
N LEU A 794 3.29 22.08 -27.74
CA LEU A 794 3.29 22.74 -26.44
C LEU A 794 4.64 23.41 -26.12
N ALA A 795 5.76 22.87 -26.60
CA ALA A 795 7.08 23.50 -26.47
C ALA A 795 7.15 24.87 -27.16
N VAL A 796 6.41 25.06 -28.27
CA VAL A 796 6.27 26.37 -28.94
C VAL A 796 5.50 27.36 -28.08
N LEU A 797 4.48 26.91 -27.32
CA LEU A 797 3.74 27.78 -26.39
C LEU A 797 4.58 28.21 -25.18
N VAL A 798 5.51 27.36 -24.72
CA VAL A 798 6.48 27.71 -23.67
C VAL A 798 7.43 28.81 -24.15
N SER A 799 7.88 28.72 -25.42
CA SER A 799 8.86 29.64 -25.99
C SER A 799 8.31 31.04 -26.37
N ASN A 800 7.00 31.29 -26.24
CA ASN A 800 6.32 32.48 -26.81
C ASN A 800 5.59 33.39 -25.77
N GLY A 801 6.07 33.52 -24.53
CA GLY A 801 5.56 34.54 -23.57
C GLY A 801 6.61 35.60 -23.19
N PRO A 802 6.28 36.87 -22.82
CA PRO A 802 4.99 37.56 -22.74
C PRO A 802 4.83 38.64 -23.83
N GLY A 803 3.78 38.54 -24.65
CA GLY A 803 3.52 39.48 -25.73
C GLY A 803 2.04 39.50 -26.14
N PHE A 804 1.13 39.51 -25.17
CA PHE A 804 -0.30 39.65 -25.44
C PHE A 804 -0.77 40.98 -24.86
N SER A 805 -0.94 41.99 -25.72
CA SER A 805 -1.63 43.23 -25.34
C SER A 805 -2.93 43.34 -26.12
N ASP A 806 -4.02 43.38 -25.36
CA ASP A 806 -5.35 43.81 -25.76
C ASP A 806 -5.28 45.14 -26.54
N ARG A 807 -5.82 45.19 -27.77
CA ARG A 807 -6.01 46.44 -28.52
C ARG A 807 -7.32 46.47 -29.29
N HIS A 808 -8.41 46.64 -28.56
CA HIS A 808 -9.46 47.60 -28.90
C HIS A 808 -9.39 48.78 -27.92
N HIS A 809 -8.63 49.84 -28.21
CA HIS A 809 -8.98 51.25 -27.97
C HIS A 809 -7.78 52.18 -28.22
N ASP A 810 -8.07 53.16 -29.08
CA ASP A 810 -7.56 54.51 -29.26
C ASP A 810 -6.07 54.91 -29.22
N ALA A 811 -5.81 55.87 -30.11
CA ALA A 811 -4.53 56.45 -30.50
C ALA A 811 -3.94 57.41 -29.45
N THR A 812 -2.60 57.43 -29.34
CA THR A 812 -1.80 58.67 -29.36
C THR A 812 -0.30 58.38 -29.44
N VAL A 813 0.41 59.35 -30.03
CA VAL A 813 1.81 59.33 -30.50
C VAL A 813 2.78 59.70 -29.38
N GLY A 814 3.94 59.02 -29.30
CA GLY A 814 5.11 59.43 -28.51
C GLY A 814 6.38 58.72 -28.99
N ALA A 815 7.38 59.50 -29.40
CA ALA A 815 8.65 59.07 -30.02
C ALA A 815 9.68 58.53 -29.00
N PRO A 816 10.74 57.80 -29.44
CA PRO A 816 11.69 57.11 -28.56
C PRO A 816 12.89 57.99 -28.18
N SER A 817 13.36 57.86 -26.94
CA SER A 817 14.69 58.34 -26.51
C SER A 817 15.63 57.14 -26.32
N ALA A 818 16.78 57.20 -26.98
CA ALA A 818 17.90 56.31 -26.81
C ALA A 818 18.63 56.60 -25.49
N ASP A 819 19.10 55.56 -24.80
CA ASP A 819 20.39 55.62 -24.12
C ASP A 819 21.01 54.22 -23.85
N THR A 820 22.34 54.27 -23.79
CA THR A 820 23.39 53.25 -23.99
C THR A 820 23.60 52.33 -22.75
N PRO A 821 24.13 51.08 -22.88
CA PRO A 821 24.23 50.14 -21.76
C PRO A 821 25.41 50.45 -20.80
N ALA A 822 25.16 50.32 -19.50
CA ALA A 822 26.18 50.43 -18.45
C ALA A 822 26.61 49.04 -17.93
N GLY A 823 27.90 48.94 -17.59
CA GLY A 823 28.68 47.72 -17.43
C GLY A 823 28.25 46.71 -16.36
N ALA A 824 28.64 45.46 -16.59
CA ALA A 824 28.52 44.34 -15.66
C ALA A 824 29.33 44.58 -14.35
N PRO A 825 28.79 44.25 -13.16
CA PRO A 825 29.51 44.35 -11.91
C PRO A 825 30.44 43.15 -11.68
N ARG A 826 31.52 43.44 -10.95
CA ARG A 826 32.69 42.60 -10.69
C ARG A 826 32.45 41.76 -9.42
N VAL A 827 32.63 40.44 -9.48
CA VAL A 827 32.46 39.52 -8.34
C VAL A 827 33.66 39.64 -7.38
N VAL A 828 33.41 39.97 -6.12
CA VAL A 828 34.38 39.93 -5.01
C VAL A 828 34.32 38.56 -4.35
N ALA A 829 35.47 37.94 -4.07
CA ALA A 829 35.52 36.63 -3.40
C ALA A 829 35.41 36.78 -1.88
N LEU A 830 34.33 36.24 -1.30
CA LEU A 830 34.10 36.22 0.16
C LEU A 830 34.88 35.08 0.84
N THR A 831 35.19 35.23 2.13
CA THR A 831 35.79 34.15 2.92
C THR A 831 34.76 33.05 3.24
N PRO A 832 35.16 31.79 3.49
CA PRO A 832 34.21 30.67 3.67
C PRO A 832 33.17 30.89 4.77
N ARG A 833 33.54 31.61 5.85
CA ARG A 833 32.63 31.89 6.98
C ARG A 833 31.55 32.92 6.61
N TRP A 834 31.88 33.90 5.78
CA TRP A 834 30.92 34.87 5.27
C TRP A 834 30.11 34.30 4.11
N GLN A 835 30.70 33.43 3.28
CA GLN A 835 29.97 32.71 2.23
C GLN A 835 28.88 31.82 2.83
N ALA A 836 29.20 31.03 3.86
CA ALA A 836 28.21 30.20 4.55
C ALA A 836 27.06 31.01 5.16
N LEU A 837 27.32 32.25 5.57
CA LEU A 837 26.30 33.15 6.10
C LEU A 837 25.42 33.73 4.99
N VAL A 838 26.01 34.12 3.85
CA VAL A 838 25.30 34.54 2.63
C VAL A 838 24.42 33.42 2.07
N ASP A 839 24.87 32.17 2.18
CA ASP A 839 24.10 31.00 1.76
C ASP A 839 22.94 30.69 2.72
N ALA A 840 23.00 31.21 3.96
CA ALA A 840 22.00 31.00 5.00
C ALA A 840 20.99 32.16 5.16
N THR A 841 21.19 33.30 4.48
CA THR A 841 20.22 34.41 4.49
C THR A 841 18.94 34.03 3.74
N VAL A 842 17.80 34.49 4.23
CA VAL A 842 16.47 34.17 3.69
C VAL A 842 15.88 35.29 2.83
N SER A 843 16.42 36.51 2.89
CA SER A 843 16.01 37.64 2.03
C SER A 843 17.16 38.30 1.26
N ASP A 844 16.86 38.93 0.11
CA ASP A 844 17.85 39.68 -0.68
C ASP A 844 18.41 40.88 0.08
N ALA A 845 17.63 41.49 0.96
CA ALA A 845 18.06 42.61 1.80
C ALA A 845 19.05 42.14 2.89
N GLU A 846 18.82 40.98 3.51
CA GLU A 846 19.78 40.33 4.41
C GLU A 846 21.07 39.99 3.66
N LYS A 847 20.94 39.39 2.48
CA LYS A 847 22.08 39.00 1.65
C LYS A 847 22.94 40.19 1.28
N ALA A 848 22.32 41.28 0.80
CA ALA A 848 23.02 42.52 0.46
C ALA A 848 23.73 43.13 1.69
N LEU A 849 23.09 43.10 2.86
CA LEU A 849 23.67 43.62 4.09
C LEU A 849 24.84 42.76 4.60
N VAL A 850 24.71 41.42 4.55
CA VAL A 850 25.77 40.47 4.93
C VAL A 850 26.98 40.59 4.00
N VAL A 851 26.75 40.71 2.68
CA VAL A 851 27.83 40.96 1.71
C VAL A 851 28.50 42.31 2.00
N SER A 852 27.73 43.36 2.25
CA SER A 852 28.25 44.69 2.59
C SER A 852 29.07 44.70 3.89
N LEU A 853 28.64 43.94 4.90
CA LEU A 853 29.39 43.73 6.16
C LEU A 853 30.69 42.97 5.93
N ALA A 854 30.67 41.93 5.11
CA ALA A 854 31.86 41.16 4.74
C ALA A 854 32.88 42.01 3.96
N GLU A 855 32.40 42.95 3.15
CA GLU A 855 33.22 43.89 2.36
C GLU A 855 33.70 45.12 3.16
N SER A 856 33.18 45.35 4.37
CA SER A 856 33.53 46.51 5.21
C SER A 856 35.01 46.56 5.65
N GLY A 857 35.75 45.46 5.47
CA GLY A 857 37.19 45.36 5.71
C GLY A 857 37.61 45.36 7.19
N VAL A 858 36.64 45.28 8.11
CA VAL A 858 36.85 45.19 9.55
C VAL A 858 36.67 43.74 9.98
N ASP A 859 37.58 43.20 10.81
CA ASP A 859 37.50 41.82 11.32
C ASP A 859 36.42 41.72 12.41
N VAL A 860 35.17 41.64 11.96
CA VAL A 860 33.98 41.52 12.82
C VAL A 860 33.56 40.05 12.87
N PRO A 861 33.21 39.50 14.05
CA PRO A 861 32.60 38.17 14.15
C PRO A 861 31.34 38.09 13.30
N THR A 862 31.04 36.92 12.73
CA THR A 862 29.80 36.72 11.97
C THR A 862 28.59 36.82 12.90
N PRO A 863 27.54 37.57 12.56
CA PRO A 863 26.30 37.62 13.33
C PRO A 863 25.55 36.28 13.27
N ALA A 864 24.66 36.06 14.25
CA ALA A 864 23.62 35.06 14.15
C ALA A 864 22.46 35.62 13.30
N LEU A 865 21.99 34.84 12.32
CA LEU A 865 20.81 35.16 11.51
C LEU A 865 19.55 34.69 12.23
N GLY A 866 18.51 35.52 12.24
CA GLY A 866 17.20 35.17 12.82
C GLY A 866 17.28 34.81 14.31
N TYR A 867 18.01 35.60 15.10
CA TYR A 867 18.24 35.34 16.52
C TYR A 867 16.98 35.60 17.35
N GLU A 868 16.45 34.55 17.98
CA GLU A 868 15.33 34.66 18.93
C GLU A 868 15.85 35.02 20.33
N THR A 869 15.30 36.09 20.90
CA THR A 869 15.62 36.54 22.26
C THR A 869 14.87 35.74 23.31
N ASP A 870 15.29 35.80 24.58
CA ASP A 870 14.60 35.12 25.70
C ASP A 870 13.12 35.56 25.88
N ALA A 871 12.73 36.68 25.26
CA ALA A 871 11.35 37.19 25.25
C ALA A 871 10.51 36.64 24.08
N GLY A 872 11.09 35.86 23.17
CA GLY A 872 10.44 35.32 21.97
C GLY A 872 10.47 36.25 20.74
N ASP A 873 11.12 37.41 20.84
CA ASP A 873 11.27 38.35 19.72
C ASP A 873 12.45 37.96 18.83
N VAL A 874 12.32 38.10 17.50
CA VAL A 874 13.33 37.69 16.51
C VAL A 874 14.05 38.91 15.92
N LEU A 875 15.39 38.85 15.87
CA LEU A 875 16.27 39.83 15.24
C LEU A 875 16.90 39.26 13.97
N ASP A 876 16.84 39.98 12.85
CA ASP A 876 17.35 39.49 11.55
C ASP A 876 18.86 39.23 11.59
N LEU A 877 19.63 40.11 12.23
CA LEU A 877 21.02 39.86 12.59
C LEU A 877 21.30 40.25 14.04
N ALA A 878 22.01 39.39 14.77
CA ALA A 878 22.40 39.67 16.14
C ALA A 878 23.84 39.26 16.48
N TRP A 879 24.50 40.09 17.28
CA TRP A 879 25.70 39.77 18.03
C TRP A 879 25.32 39.64 19.50
N ALA A 880 24.74 38.50 19.86
CA ALA A 880 24.11 38.27 21.16
C ALA A 880 25.04 38.54 22.35
N ASP A 881 26.30 38.11 22.25
CA ASP A 881 27.32 38.31 23.28
C ASP A 881 27.62 39.80 23.57
N PHE A 882 27.30 40.68 22.61
CA PHE A 882 27.56 42.12 22.67
C PHE A 882 26.29 42.97 22.64
N ARG A 883 25.12 42.30 22.65
CA ARG A 883 23.79 42.91 22.60
C ARG A 883 23.63 43.96 21.50
N VAL A 884 24.13 43.66 20.29
CA VAL A 884 23.88 44.47 19.09
C VAL A 884 22.92 43.71 18.18
N GLY A 885 21.85 44.38 17.76
CA GLY A 885 20.77 43.78 16.96
C GLY A 885 20.40 44.64 15.76
N VAL A 886 20.01 44.01 14.67
CA VAL A 886 19.54 44.64 13.44
C VAL A 886 18.20 44.02 13.06
N VAL A 887 17.24 44.87 12.73
CA VAL A 887 15.99 44.49 12.07
C VAL A 887 15.98 45.22 10.73
N ILE A 888 15.76 44.49 9.66
CA ILE A 888 15.85 44.95 8.28
C ILE A 888 14.56 45.66 7.87
N GLU A 889 13.42 45.17 8.36
CA GLU A 889 12.14 45.85 8.23
C GLU A 889 11.94 46.85 9.38
N ASP A 890 11.39 48.03 9.08
CA ASP A 890 11.21 49.09 10.08
C ASP A 890 10.17 48.70 11.14
N GLN A 891 10.64 48.19 12.28
CA GLN A 891 9.81 47.79 13.43
C GLN A 891 10.10 48.65 14.67
N PRO A 892 9.45 49.82 14.81
CA PRO A 892 9.75 50.79 15.87
C PRO A 892 9.39 50.28 17.28
N GLU A 893 8.36 49.45 17.44
CA GLU A 893 7.95 48.88 18.73
C GLU A 893 8.96 47.84 19.24
N LEU A 894 9.44 46.96 18.35
CA LEU A 894 10.48 45.98 18.66
C LEU A 894 11.80 46.68 19.00
N THR A 895 12.18 47.69 18.21
CA THR A 895 13.39 48.50 18.45
C THR A 895 13.36 49.19 19.81
N HIS A 896 12.21 49.73 20.23
CA HIS A 896 12.03 50.38 21.53
C HIS A 896 12.15 49.36 22.69
N THR A 897 11.49 48.21 22.53
CA THR A 897 11.48 47.12 23.53
C THR A 897 12.89 46.57 23.75
N MET A 898 13.61 46.26 22.67
CA MET A 898 14.97 45.74 22.72
C MET A 898 15.95 46.75 23.31
N SER A 899 15.81 48.04 22.97
CA SER A 899 16.61 49.12 23.58
C SER A 899 16.39 49.21 25.10
N GLY A 900 15.16 49.02 25.57
CA GLY A 900 14.82 48.95 26.99
C GLY A 900 15.44 47.76 27.72
N LEU A 901 15.68 46.65 27.01
CA LEU A 901 16.39 45.47 27.51
C LEU A 901 17.91 45.58 27.42
N GLY A 902 18.44 46.75 27.01
CA GLY A 902 19.87 47.03 26.93
C GLY A 902 20.54 46.56 25.64
N TRP A 903 19.76 46.32 24.57
CA TRP A 903 20.30 46.08 23.23
C TRP A 903 20.60 47.40 22.50
N THR A 904 21.69 47.44 21.76
CA THR A 904 21.99 48.52 20.81
C THR A 904 21.39 48.16 19.45
N MET A 905 20.22 48.71 19.16
CA MET A 905 19.53 48.48 17.89
C MET A 905 20.08 49.36 16.77
N CYS A 906 20.42 48.74 15.65
CA CYS A 906 21.03 49.39 14.50
C CYS A 906 20.15 49.27 13.26
N PRO A 907 20.07 50.31 12.42
CA PRO A 907 19.45 50.17 11.10
C PRO A 907 20.30 49.24 10.21
N PRO A 908 19.72 48.67 9.14
CA PRO A 908 20.40 47.77 8.20
C PRO A 908 21.40 48.53 7.30
N ASP A 909 22.42 49.12 7.93
CA ASP A 909 23.50 49.86 7.30
C ASP A 909 24.84 49.36 7.86
N ALA A 910 25.67 48.79 6.99
CA ALA A 910 26.92 48.13 7.39
C ALA A 910 27.86 49.07 8.16
N GLY A 911 27.92 50.36 7.78
CA GLY A 911 28.77 51.35 8.45
C GLY A 911 28.32 51.61 9.89
N ARG A 912 27.02 51.83 10.11
CA ARG A 912 26.44 52.06 11.44
C ARG A 912 26.53 50.83 12.33
N ILE A 913 26.35 49.64 11.76
CA ILE A 913 26.50 48.36 12.46
C ILE A 913 27.94 48.20 12.96
N VAL A 914 28.93 48.47 12.11
CA VAL A 914 30.36 48.41 12.48
C VAL A 914 30.69 49.43 13.58
N GLU A 915 30.15 50.64 13.53
CA GLU A 915 30.32 51.64 14.60
C GLU A 915 29.70 51.18 15.94
N ALA A 916 28.51 50.60 15.89
CA ALA A 916 27.83 50.08 17.08
C ALA A 916 28.59 48.90 17.70
N LEU A 917 29.16 48.02 16.89
CA LEU A 917 29.98 46.90 17.35
C LEU A 917 31.30 47.36 18.00
N LYS A 918 31.97 48.39 17.45
CA LYS A 918 33.12 49.02 18.09
C LYS A 918 32.77 49.63 19.45
N LYS A 919 31.64 50.32 19.53
CA LYS A 919 31.16 50.95 20.78
C LYS A 919 30.80 49.91 21.86
N ASN A 920 30.39 48.71 21.45
CA ASN A 920 30.05 47.60 22.33
C ASN A 920 31.21 46.58 22.54
N GLY A 921 32.43 46.94 22.13
CA GLY A 921 33.65 46.20 22.48
C GLY A 921 33.97 44.95 21.64
N VAL A 922 33.41 44.85 20.43
CA VAL A 922 33.63 43.72 19.50
C VAL A 922 34.94 43.86 18.72
N VAL A 923 35.38 45.11 18.46
CA VAL A 923 36.61 45.48 17.73
C VAL A 923 37.27 46.68 18.38
#